data_AF-A0A9P4X8V3-F1
#
_entry.id   AF-A0A9P4X8V3-F1
#
_cell.length_a   1.000
_cell.length_b   1.000
_cell.length_c   1.000
_cell.angle_alpha   90.00
_cell.angle_beta   90.00
_cell.angle_gamma   90.00
#
_symmetry.space_group_name_H-M   'P 1'
#
loop_
_entity.id
_entity.type
_entity.pdbx_description
1 polymer ?
#
loop_
_entity_poly.entity_id
_entity_poly.type
_entity_poly.pdbx_seq_one_letter_code
_entity_poly.pdbx_strand_id
1 'polypeptide(L)'
;MFSPKSTATEVAKALATQIRGKTVLITGVSPGSLGSATAMAIASQQPQRLLLGSRTMKNIHSVIDDIHSVYPSTVVEPILMDLSSQKSVRAAAADVNSRISKLDVLINNAGIMAVPDRTLSEDGIEIQFATNHLGHFLFTNLILKKLQAAAKDAKKEGDTRVINLSSNGHRISPVRFSDWNFENKAVPPEEQADEEAYKSRGQTLEWSNGYEKLVAYGQSKTASILFSLYLRNKLTTSFLAIMTNLIRHMNLAKLQASTKNAPAGGNAPALKSLDQGAATSIFAAFDPSLNGYLPIFPAESSIYLEDCHNGIAEAYASDPDLAAKLWKLNWQGMQDFIGELGSGAEQPQPADQTYIPDSLTRHFHLPSSHSSPVFSCPAYAASLLPGTKDTQNILSSPSQQTRCSLCSLRSPLMSFASLPFELRSRIWSLAVVPRHITKVRTKKSDGSFSKKQRQKGKDILYETTSTPPPALMHVCHESRQQAPYQRAFTAGTEPRWTWVNFELDIFCVSNLYALADIVSHRSEAQRLQIRTDDHPDWYESATRYNGLSTLSKMESLREIQVVLEPGDLMWGDVFADYGFGCCPEDNITFLDEGSGLVLTGSQLKMVGDWRIVFSFDSEGNPPDPDRLSDEIDYALDDFWHMTLAQMHELN
;
A
#
# COMPACT_ATOMS: atom_id res chain seq x y z
N MET A 1 -17.86 -3.95 -19.52
CA MET A 1 -16.39 -3.88 -19.38
C MET A 1 -15.86 -2.96 -20.46
N PHE A 2 -14.74 -2.24 -20.23
CA PHE A 2 -14.08 -1.45 -21.27
C PHE A 2 -13.08 -2.33 -22.04
N SER A 3 -12.31 -1.75 -22.97
CA SER A 3 -11.30 -2.49 -23.73
C SER A 3 -10.05 -1.66 -23.99
N PRO A 4 -8.91 -2.30 -24.36
CA PRO A 4 -7.72 -1.62 -24.91
C PRO A 4 -7.97 -0.62 -26.06
N LYS A 5 -9.13 -0.68 -26.72
CA LYS A 5 -9.51 0.20 -27.84
C LYS A 5 -10.57 1.25 -27.47
N SER A 6 -11.09 1.24 -26.25
CA SER A 6 -12.10 2.20 -25.79
C SER A 6 -11.52 3.62 -25.70
N THR A 7 -12.34 4.60 -26.03
CA THR A 7 -12.02 6.04 -26.00
C THR A 7 -12.34 6.68 -24.65
N ALA A 8 -11.67 7.78 -24.31
CA ALA A 8 -12.05 8.62 -23.18
C ALA A 8 -13.46 9.20 -23.37
N THR A 9 -13.86 9.51 -24.60
CA THR A 9 -15.23 9.92 -24.92
C THR A 9 -16.26 8.84 -24.55
N GLU A 10 -16.01 7.57 -24.86
CA GLU A 10 -16.89 6.44 -24.47
C GLU A 10 -16.89 6.20 -22.96
N VAL A 11 -15.71 6.16 -22.32
CA VAL A 11 -15.58 5.97 -20.87
C VAL A 11 -16.25 7.12 -20.10
N ALA A 12 -16.07 8.37 -20.54
CA ALA A 12 -16.71 9.52 -19.94
C ALA A 12 -18.23 9.48 -20.10
N LYS A 13 -18.74 9.09 -21.27
CA LYS A 13 -20.17 8.91 -21.50
C LYS A 13 -20.78 7.80 -20.62
N ALA A 14 -20.05 6.73 -20.35
CA ALA A 14 -20.46 5.68 -19.41
C ALA A 14 -20.44 6.16 -17.95
N LEU A 15 -19.48 7.02 -17.59
CA LEU A 15 -19.28 7.59 -16.24
C LEU A 15 -19.88 9.00 -16.08
N ALA A 16 -20.87 9.34 -16.91
CA ALA A 16 -21.44 10.68 -17.01
C ALA A 16 -22.06 11.17 -15.68
N THR A 17 -22.61 10.27 -14.87
CA THR A 17 -23.22 10.61 -13.57
C THR A 17 -22.18 10.86 -12.47
N GLN A 18 -20.94 10.38 -12.64
CA GLN A 18 -19.83 10.56 -11.72
C GLN A 18 -19.01 11.81 -12.05
N ILE A 19 -18.92 12.17 -13.34
CA ILE A 19 -18.27 13.41 -13.82
C ILE A 19 -19.14 14.65 -13.59
N ARG A 20 -20.46 14.50 -13.77
CA ARG A 20 -21.42 15.62 -13.72
C ARG A 20 -21.35 16.40 -12.40
N GLY A 21 -21.15 17.71 -12.52
CA GLY A 21 -21.08 18.60 -11.34
C GLY A 21 -19.79 18.49 -10.51
N LYS A 22 -18.74 17.80 -10.99
CA LYS A 22 -17.43 17.75 -10.33
C LYS A 22 -16.56 18.97 -10.61
N THR A 23 -15.73 19.37 -9.65
CA THR A 23 -14.61 20.28 -9.90
C THR A 23 -13.33 19.46 -10.13
N VAL A 24 -12.70 19.62 -11.29
CA VAL A 24 -11.60 18.77 -11.78
C VAL A 24 -10.40 19.63 -12.20
N LEU A 25 -9.17 19.22 -11.86
CA LEU A 25 -7.92 19.86 -12.29
C LEU A 25 -7.06 18.89 -13.10
N ILE A 26 -6.60 19.32 -14.28
CA ILE A 26 -5.75 18.52 -15.17
C ILE A 26 -4.44 19.26 -15.43
N THR A 27 -3.30 18.65 -15.08
CA THR A 27 -1.97 19.21 -15.39
C THR A 27 -1.52 18.79 -16.79
N GLY A 28 -0.73 19.61 -17.48
CA GLY A 28 -0.08 19.23 -18.75
C GLY A 28 -0.96 19.34 -20.01
N VAL A 29 -1.92 20.27 -20.04
CA VAL A 29 -2.68 20.53 -21.27
C VAL A 29 -1.83 21.23 -22.34
N SER A 30 -1.98 20.84 -23.59
CA SER A 30 -1.63 21.62 -24.78
C SER A 30 -2.41 21.06 -25.97
N PRO A 31 -2.58 21.79 -27.09
CA PRO A 31 -3.19 21.23 -28.29
C PRO A 31 -2.53 19.91 -28.68
N GLY A 32 -3.34 18.89 -28.96
CA GLY A 32 -2.87 17.54 -29.27
C GLY A 32 -2.16 16.80 -28.13
N SER A 33 -2.29 17.23 -26.86
CA SER A 33 -1.79 16.47 -25.71
C SER A 33 -2.83 15.50 -25.16
N LEU A 34 -2.38 14.47 -24.45
CA LEU A 34 -3.26 13.53 -23.75
C LEU A 34 -4.23 14.26 -22.81
N GLY A 35 -3.73 15.19 -22.00
CA GLY A 35 -4.54 16.03 -21.13
C GLY A 35 -5.55 16.92 -21.84
N SER A 36 -5.34 17.27 -23.12
CA SER A 36 -6.39 17.95 -23.91
C SER A 36 -7.52 17.01 -24.32
N ALA A 37 -7.23 15.74 -24.64
CA ALA A 37 -8.26 14.72 -24.87
C ALA A 37 -9.00 14.36 -23.57
N THR A 38 -8.28 14.22 -22.44
CA THR A 38 -8.89 14.07 -21.11
C THR A 38 -9.81 15.25 -20.78
N ALA A 39 -9.37 16.50 -21.01
CA ALA A 39 -10.17 17.70 -20.75
C ALA A 39 -11.44 17.75 -21.62
N MET A 40 -11.33 17.42 -22.92
CA MET A 40 -12.47 17.37 -23.84
C MET A 40 -13.48 16.29 -23.45
N ALA A 41 -13.01 15.07 -23.13
CA ALA A 41 -13.86 13.97 -22.69
C ALA A 41 -14.60 14.32 -21.39
N ILE A 42 -13.94 14.94 -20.41
CA ILE A 42 -14.59 15.38 -19.16
C ILE A 42 -15.58 16.53 -19.44
N ALA A 43 -15.20 17.52 -20.25
CA ALA A 43 -16.06 18.66 -20.61
C ALA A 43 -17.39 18.21 -21.24
N SER A 44 -17.38 17.14 -22.05
CA SER A 44 -18.56 16.58 -22.69
C SER A 44 -19.65 16.12 -21.73
N GLN A 45 -19.33 15.88 -20.45
CA GLN A 45 -20.23 15.31 -19.44
C GLN A 45 -20.72 16.32 -18.39
N GLN A 46 -20.53 17.62 -18.65
CA GLN A 46 -21.03 18.73 -17.82
C GLN A 46 -20.49 18.72 -16.36
N PRO A 47 -19.16 18.82 -16.18
CA PRO A 47 -18.55 19.06 -14.88
C PRO A 47 -18.96 20.44 -14.33
N GLN A 48 -18.80 20.68 -13.03
CA GLN A 48 -19.02 22.00 -12.45
C GLN A 48 -17.93 22.99 -12.87
N ARG A 49 -16.68 22.54 -12.92
CA ARG A 49 -15.53 23.36 -13.34
C ARG A 49 -14.35 22.48 -13.79
N LEU A 50 -13.66 22.91 -14.83
CA LEU A 50 -12.36 22.40 -15.26
C LEU A 50 -11.26 23.43 -15.01
N LEU A 51 -10.22 23.04 -14.28
CA LEU A 51 -9.02 23.84 -14.05
C LEU A 51 -7.88 23.25 -14.89
N LEU A 52 -7.39 23.99 -15.90
CA LEU A 52 -6.43 23.46 -16.88
C LEU A 52 -5.02 24.03 -16.64
N GLY A 53 -4.10 23.16 -16.22
CA GLY A 53 -2.73 23.51 -15.86
C GLY A 53 -1.74 23.33 -17.01
N SER A 54 -0.92 24.34 -17.33
CA SER A 54 0.21 24.18 -18.26
C SER A 54 1.27 25.30 -18.13
N ARG A 55 2.42 25.08 -18.76
CA ARG A 55 3.61 25.97 -18.71
C ARG A 55 3.43 27.30 -19.44
N THR A 56 2.46 27.41 -20.34
CA THR A 56 2.26 28.63 -21.15
C THR A 56 0.78 28.90 -21.34
N MET A 57 0.34 30.14 -21.09
CA MET A 57 -1.06 30.57 -21.28
C MET A 57 -1.57 30.28 -22.71
N LYS A 58 -0.72 30.40 -23.74
CA LYS A 58 -1.07 30.07 -25.14
C LYS A 58 -1.58 28.63 -25.29
N ASN A 59 -0.89 27.66 -24.68
CA ASN A 59 -1.29 26.25 -24.73
C ASN A 59 -2.57 25.97 -23.93
N ILE A 60 -2.83 26.74 -22.87
CA ILE A 60 -4.05 26.58 -22.07
C ILE A 60 -5.24 27.18 -22.81
N HIS A 61 -5.14 28.46 -23.24
CA HIS A 61 -6.22 29.14 -23.97
C HIS A 61 -6.63 28.37 -25.22
N SER A 62 -5.68 27.89 -26.04
CA SER A 62 -6.03 27.09 -27.22
C SER A 62 -6.87 25.84 -26.89
N VAL A 63 -6.65 25.18 -25.74
CA VAL A 63 -7.46 24.02 -25.30
C VAL A 63 -8.80 24.47 -24.69
N ILE A 64 -8.87 25.66 -24.10
CA ILE A 64 -10.13 26.28 -23.66
C ILE A 64 -10.99 26.64 -24.88
N ASP A 65 -10.38 27.27 -25.90
CA ASP A 65 -11.03 27.63 -27.17
C ASP A 65 -11.54 26.38 -27.90
N ASP A 66 -10.73 25.31 -27.99
CA ASP A 66 -11.12 24.01 -28.52
C ASP A 66 -12.36 23.47 -27.77
N ILE A 67 -12.34 23.46 -26.42
CA ILE A 67 -13.47 22.98 -25.60
C ILE A 67 -14.71 23.86 -25.76
N HIS A 68 -14.58 25.18 -25.77
CA HIS A 68 -15.72 26.10 -25.91
C HIS A 68 -16.33 26.10 -27.31
N SER A 69 -15.58 25.68 -28.34
CA SER A 69 -16.14 25.47 -29.68
C SER A 69 -17.19 24.34 -29.75
N VAL A 70 -17.13 23.38 -28.83
CA VAL A 70 -18.04 22.21 -28.76
C VAL A 70 -18.98 22.29 -27.54
N TYR A 71 -18.47 22.77 -26.40
CA TYR A 71 -19.15 22.81 -25.10
C TYR A 71 -19.10 24.22 -24.49
N PRO A 72 -19.74 25.23 -25.11
CA PRO A 72 -19.63 26.65 -24.71
C PRO A 72 -20.22 26.97 -23.32
N SER A 73 -20.97 26.06 -22.71
CA SER A 73 -21.52 26.21 -21.35
C SER A 73 -20.61 25.67 -20.25
N THR A 74 -19.50 24.99 -20.59
CA THR A 74 -18.60 24.39 -19.60
C THR A 74 -17.68 25.46 -19.00
N VAL A 75 -17.65 25.57 -17.67
CA VAL A 75 -16.75 26.51 -16.96
C VAL A 75 -15.34 25.94 -16.99
N VAL A 76 -14.44 26.59 -17.73
CA VAL A 76 -13.02 26.21 -17.85
C VAL A 76 -12.15 27.41 -17.47
N GLU A 77 -11.19 27.21 -16.56
CA GLU A 77 -10.30 28.26 -16.06
C GLU A 77 -8.82 27.89 -16.25
N PRO A 78 -7.95 28.83 -16.66
CA PRO A 78 -6.53 28.55 -16.84
C PRO A 78 -5.73 28.66 -15.54
N ILE A 79 -4.80 27.72 -15.34
CA ILE A 79 -3.80 27.72 -14.27
C ILE A 79 -2.39 27.70 -14.90
N LEU A 80 -1.63 28.79 -14.74
CA LEU A 80 -0.25 28.85 -15.20
C LEU A 80 0.65 28.09 -14.23
N MET A 81 1.29 27.01 -14.69
CA MET A 81 2.15 26.16 -13.85
C MET A 81 3.28 25.51 -14.64
N ASP A 82 4.51 25.75 -14.21
CA ASP A 82 5.67 24.94 -14.59
C ASP A 82 6.07 24.01 -13.44
N LEU A 83 5.89 22.71 -13.66
CA LEU A 83 6.22 21.66 -12.70
C LEU A 83 7.75 21.47 -12.53
N SER A 84 8.56 22.07 -13.40
CA SER A 84 10.01 22.14 -13.25
C SER A 84 10.50 23.36 -12.46
N SER A 85 9.60 24.09 -11.79
CA SER A 85 9.92 25.23 -10.93
C SER A 85 9.11 25.15 -9.63
N GLN A 86 9.75 24.92 -8.48
CA GLN A 86 9.03 24.94 -7.20
C GLN A 86 8.35 26.29 -6.95
N LYS A 87 8.93 27.39 -7.42
CA LYS A 87 8.37 28.74 -7.36
C LYS A 87 7.08 28.85 -8.17
N SER A 88 7.06 28.32 -9.40
CA SER A 88 5.86 28.29 -10.25
C SER A 88 4.77 27.38 -9.68
N VAL A 89 5.14 26.20 -9.18
CA VAL A 89 4.21 25.28 -8.49
C VAL A 89 3.57 25.93 -7.26
N ARG A 90 4.35 26.65 -6.43
CA ARG A 90 3.82 27.37 -5.25
C ARG A 90 2.86 28.49 -5.65
N ALA A 91 3.16 29.23 -6.71
CA ALA A 91 2.26 30.25 -7.24
C ALA A 91 0.95 29.64 -7.78
N ALA A 92 1.03 28.58 -8.58
CA ALA A 92 -0.14 27.85 -9.10
C ALA A 92 -1.00 27.26 -7.98
N ALA A 93 -0.39 26.69 -6.95
CA ALA A 93 -1.11 26.16 -5.80
C ALA A 93 -1.78 27.26 -4.97
N ALA A 94 -1.16 28.44 -4.81
CA ALA A 94 -1.78 29.59 -4.13
C ALA A 94 -2.98 30.13 -4.93
N ASP A 95 -2.85 30.26 -6.25
CA ASP A 95 -3.91 30.65 -7.18
C ASP A 95 -5.12 29.69 -7.10
N VAL A 96 -4.89 28.38 -7.29
CA VAL A 96 -5.93 27.34 -7.10
C VAL A 96 -6.55 27.41 -5.70
N ASN A 97 -5.73 27.60 -4.65
CA ASN A 97 -6.24 27.71 -3.28
C ASN A 97 -7.17 28.92 -3.06
N SER A 98 -7.06 29.96 -3.88
CA SER A 98 -7.93 31.14 -3.83
C SER A 98 -9.24 30.99 -4.61
N ARG A 99 -9.25 30.23 -5.72
CA ARG A 99 -10.39 30.17 -6.67
C ARG A 99 -11.48 29.15 -6.33
N ILE A 100 -11.16 28.10 -5.58
CA ILE A 100 -12.06 26.98 -5.28
C ILE A 100 -12.12 26.67 -3.77
N SER A 101 -13.29 26.26 -3.27
CA SER A 101 -13.46 25.78 -1.90
C SER A 101 -12.97 24.34 -1.74
N LYS A 102 -13.22 23.49 -2.74
CA LYS A 102 -12.86 22.07 -2.79
C LYS A 102 -12.46 21.64 -4.22
N LEU A 103 -11.76 20.52 -4.32
CA LEU A 103 -11.36 19.88 -5.59
C LEU A 103 -11.73 18.39 -5.51
N ASP A 104 -12.63 17.92 -6.36
CA ASP A 104 -13.01 16.50 -6.35
C ASP A 104 -11.93 15.61 -6.99
N VAL A 105 -11.35 16.05 -8.11
CA VAL A 105 -10.46 15.21 -8.92
C VAL A 105 -9.21 15.98 -9.35
N LEU A 106 -8.03 15.44 -9.06
CA LEU A 106 -6.74 15.92 -9.54
C LEU A 106 -6.12 14.90 -10.50
N ILE A 107 -5.93 15.27 -11.76
CA ILE A 107 -5.24 14.46 -12.77
C ILE A 107 -3.85 15.06 -13.03
N ASN A 108 -2.84 14.48 -12.39
CA ASN A 108 -1.42 14.75 -12.58
C ASN A 108 -0.93 14.09 -13.90
N ASN A 109 -1.41 14.61 -15.03
CA ASN A 109 -1.15 14.10 -16.40
C ASN A 109 0.17 14.58 -17.01
N ALA A 110 0.72 15.69 -16.54
CA ALA A 110 1.89 16.30 -17.16
C ALA A 110 3.13 15.38 -17.19
N GLY A 111 3.97 15.60 -18.19
CA GLY A 111 5.32 15.06 -18.17
C GLY A 111 6.15 15.42 -19.39
N ILE A 112 7.41 15.03 -19.29
CA ILE A 112 8.41 15.00 -20.35
C ILE A 112 9.08 13.62 -20.35
N MET A 113 9.67 13.24 -21.48
CA MET A 113 10.21 11.91 -21.70
C MET A 113 11.42 11.98 -22.62
N ALA A 114 12.44 11.17 -22.35
CA ALA A 114 13.61 10.97 -23.20
C ALA A 114 14.37 12.27 -23.53
N VAL A 115 14.54 13.16 -22.55
CA VAL A 115 15.39 14.36 -22.70
C VAL A 115 16.83 13.89 -22.96
N PRO A 116 17.49 14.29 -24.07
CA PRO A 116 18.74 13.62 -24.49
C PRO A 116 19.90 13.73 -23.49
N ASP A 117 20.07 14.91 -22.89
CA ASP A 117 21.18 15.26 -22.00
C ASP A 117 20.69 15.56 -20.59
N ARG A 118 21.53 15.29 -19.57
CA ARG A 118 21.23 15.61 -18.16
C ARG A 118 21.00 17.11 -17.98
N THR A 119 19.73 17.49 -17.99
CA THR A 119 19.27 18.87 -17.82
C THR A 119 18.74 19.03 -16.40
N LEU A 120 19.05 20.16 -15.77
CA LEU A 120 18.52 20.51 -14.44
C LEU A 120 17.43 21.59 -14.54
N SER A 121 16.51 21.57 -13.57
CA SER A 121 15.58 22.66 -13.28
C SER A 121 16.28 23.88 -12.69
N GLU A 122 15.55 25.00 -12.53
CA GLU A 122 16.02 26.14 -11.73
C GLU A 122 16.27 25.76 -10.25
N ASP A 123 15.59 24.72 -9.76
CA ASP A 123 15.79 24.14 -8.43
C ASP A 123 16.99 23.16 -8.34
N GLY A 124 17.77 22.99 -9.42
CA GLY A 124 18.97 22.14 -9.44
C GLY A 124 18.72 20.62 -9.61
N ILE A 125 17.52 20.23 -10.06
CA ILE A 125 17.04 18.84 -10.07
C ILE A 125 16.86 18.33 -11.50
N GLU A 126 17.22 17.06 -11.75
CA GLU A 126 17.06 16.35 -13.01
C GLU A 126 15.65 16.56 -13.59
N ILE A 127 15.59 17.07 -14.81
CA ILE A 127 14.39 17.72 -15.34
C ILE A 127 13.20 16.76 -15.47
N GLN A 128 13.44 15.47 -15.75
CA GLN A 128 12.36 14.49 -15.86
C GLN A 128 11.79 14.14 -14.48
N PHE A 129 12.64 13.93 -13.47
CA PHE A 129 12.21 13.71 -12.08
C PHE A 129 11.54 14.94 -11.47
N ALA A 130 12.07 16.14 -11.71
CA ALA A 130 11.48 17.42 -11.32
C ALA A 130 10.06 17.57 -11.90
N THR A 131 9.93 17.47 -13.24
CA THR A 131 8.68 17.74 -13.95
C THR A 131 7.61 16.66 -13.71
N ASN A 132 7.98 15.39 -13.77
CA ASN A 132 7.03 14.29 -13.79
C ASN A 132 6.54 13.92 -12.38
N HIS A 133 7.40 14.09 -11.37
CA HIS A 133 7.17 13.61 -10.00
C HIS A 133 7.22 14.73 -8.96
N LEU A 134 8.36 15.41 -8.77
CA LEU A 134 8.52 16.31 -7.62
C LEU A 134 7.61 17.55 -7.70
N GLY A 135 7.41 18.13 -8.88
CA GLY A 135 6.45 19.20 -9.10
C GLY A 135 5.01 18.79 -8.77
N HIS A 136 4.60 17.58 -9.19
CA HIS A 136 3.28 17.04 -8.85
C HIS A 136 3.14 16.74 -7.36
N PHE A 137 4.18 16.19 -6.73
CA PHE A 137 4.24 15.95 -5.30
C PHE A 137 4.04 17.24 -4.50
N LEU A 138 4.81 18.29 -4.82
CA LEU A 138 4.70 19.59 -4.19
C LEU A 138 3.31 20.21 -4.43
N PHE A 139 2.83 20.20 -5.68
CA PHE A 139 1.51 20.75 -6.03
C PHE A 139 0.37 20.09 -5.26
N THR A 140 0.32 18.75 -5.28
CA THR A 140 -0.71 17.95 -4.60
C THR A 140 -0.72 18.21 -3.10
N ASN A 141 0.45 18.27 -2.46
CA ASN A 141 0.56 18.59 -1.03
C ASN A 141 0.07 20.02 -0.71
N LEU A 142 0.41 21.01 -1.54
CA LEU A 142 0.00 22.40 -1.33
C LEU A 142 -1.51 22.65 -1.52
N ILE A 143 -2.21 21.83 -2.33
CA ILE A 143 -3.67 21.91 -2.50
C ILE A 143 -4.44 20.84 -1.72
N LEU A 144 -3.76 20.04 -0.89
CA LEU A 144 -4.34 18.89 -0.17
C LEU A 144 -5.60 19.24 0.63
N LYS A 145 -5.66 20.44 1.23
CA LYS A 145 -6.85 20.91 1.97
C LYS A 145 -8.12 21.01 1.10
N LYS A 146 -7.99 21.20 -0.22
CA LYS A 146 -9.11 21.25 -1.18
C LYS A 146 -9.62 19.85 -1.55
N LEU A 147 -8.70 18.89 -1.68
CA LEU A 147 -9.03 17.47 -1.84
C LEU A 147 -9.72 16.94 -0.58
N GLN A 148 -9.16 17.24 0.61
CA GLN A 148 -9.77 16.90 1.90
C GLN A 148 -11.15 17.53 2.10
N ALA A 149 -11.40 18.75 1.58
CA ALA A 149 -12.71 19.37 1.59
C ALA A 149 -13.73 18.62 0.69
N ALA A 150 -13.31 18.14 -0.49
CA ALA A 150 -14.18 17.32 -1.34
C ALA A 150 -14.45 15.94 -0.74
N ALA A 151 -13.45 15.31 -0.12
CA ALA A 151 -13.59 14.02 0.54
C ALA A 151 -14.54 14.06 1.75
N LYS A 152 -14.72 15.21 2.40
CA LYS A 152 -15.74 15.42 3.45
C LYS A 152 -17.15 15.63 2.91
N ASP A 153 -17.28 16.23 1.73
CA ASP A 153 -18.55 16.42 1.03
C ASP A 153 -18.97 15.19 0.18
N ALA A 154 -18.13 14.15 0.14
CA ALA A 154 -18.30 12.95 -0.68
C ALA A 154 -19.55 12.16 -0.24
N LYS A 155 -20.33 11.66 -1.21
CA LYS A 155 -21.52 10.83 -0.95
C LYS A 155 -21.18 9.35 -0.88
N LYS A 156 -20.07 8.95 -1.49
CA LYS A 156 -19.46 7.63 -1.41
C LYS A 156 -17.96 7.78 -1.17
N GLU A 157 -17.37 6.82 -0.47
CA GLU A 157 -15.92 6.68 -0.45
C GLU A 157 -15.38 6.56 -1.88
N GLY A 158 -14.22 7.17 -2.18
CA GLY A 158 -13.65 7.21 -3.52
C GLY A 158 -14.27 8.22 -4.50
N ASP A 159 -15.32 8.98 -4.13
CA ASP A 159 -15.86 10.10 -4.95
C ASP A 159 -14.86 11.26 -5.17
N THR A 160 -13.77 11.30 -4.41
CA THR A 160 -12.65 12.25 -4.53
C THR A 160 -11.37 11.48 -4.83
N ARG A 161 -10.54 11.93 -5.76
CA ARG A 161 -9.34 11.18 -6.21
C ARG A 161 -8.18 12.07 -6.63
N VAL A 162 -6.96 11.63 -6.30
CA VAL A 162 -5.72 12.01 -7.01
C VAL A 162 -5.36 10.89 -7.97
N ILE A 163 -5.00 11.25 -9.21
CA ILE A 163 -4.64 10.35 -10.31
C ILE A 163 -3.28 10.79 -10.85
N ASN A 164 -2.24 10.01 -10.57
CA ASN A 164 -0.91 10.23 -11.13
C ASN A 164 -0.76 9.43 -12.43
N LEU A 165 -0.29 10.05 -13.52
CA LEU A 165 -0.05 9.34 -14.77
C LEU A 165 1.35 8.72 -14.81
N SER A 166 1.41 7.39 -14.71
CA SER A 166 2.64 6.63 -14.92
C SER A 166 2.81 6.21 -16.39
N SER A 167 3.60 5.17 -16.66
CA SER A 167 3.92 4.66 -17.99
C SER A 167 4.44 3.23 -17.90
N ASN A 168 4.34 2.45 -18.97
CA ASN A 168 5.11 1.20 -19.11
C ASN A 168 6.63 1.44 -19.08
N GLY A 169 7.06 2.70 -19.24
CA GLY A 169 8.42 3.13 -18.94
C GLY A 169 8.85 3.00 -17.47
N HIS A 170 7.95 2.80 -16.51
CA HIS A 170 8.34 2.50 -15.12
C HIS A 170 9.16 1.19 -15.05
N ARG A 171 8.82 0.21 -15.90
CA ARG A 171 9.51 -1.09 -16.06
C ARG A 171 10.96 -0.99 -16.57
N ILE A 172 11.50 0.22 -16.74
CA ILE A 172 12.87 0.50 -17.18
C ILE A 172 13.79 0.71 -15.97
N SER A 173 13.30 1.28 -14.85
CA SER A 173 14.16 1.61 -13.70
C SER A 173 13.39 1.73 -12.38
N PRO A 174 13.91 1.16 -11.29
CA PRO A 174 13.53 1.59 -9.94
C PRO A 174 13.89 3.06 -9.70
N VAL A 175 13.46 3.62 -8.57
CA VAL A 175 13.96 4.93 -8.12
C VAL A 175 15.40 4.79 -7.65
N ARG A 176 16.32 5.56 -8.24
CA ARG A 176 17.74 5.53 -7.93
C ARG A 176 18.04 6.33 -6.67
N PHE A 177 17.52 5.99 -5.49
CA PHE A 177 17.61 6.87 -4.30
C PHE A 177 19.04 7.33 -3.97
N SER A 178 20.05 6.51 -4.25
CA SER A 178 21.48 6.81 -4.09
C SER A 178 22.01 7.85 -5.08
N ASP A 179 21.41 7.95 -6.28
CA ASP A 179 21.79 8.92 -7.33
C ASP A 179 20.61 9.41 -8.18
N TRP A 180 19.53 9.83 -7.52
CA TRP A 180 18.26 10.20 -8.15
C TRP A 180 18.39 11.44 -9.06
N ASN A 181 19.43 12.24 -8.82
CA ASN A 181 19.79 13.42 -9.60
C ASN A 181 20.86 13.15 -10.68
N PHE A 182 21.32 11.90 -10.87
CA PHE A 182 22.41 11.51 -11.79
C PHE A 182 23.69 12.33 -11.61
N GLU A 183 24.21 12.40 -10.39
CA GLU A 183 25.46 13.07 -10.02
C GLU A 183 26.69 12.15 -10.11
N ASN A 184 26.54 10.98 -10.76
CA ASN A 184 27.57 9.95 -10.96
C ASN A 184 28.03 9.32 -9.64
N LYS A 185 27.09 9.13 -8.71
CA LYS A 185 27.32 8.40 -7.46
C LYS A 185 27.19 6.89 -7.69
N ALA A 186 27.77 6.11 -6.78
CA ALA A 186 27.57 4.66 -6.79
C ALA A 186 26.10 4.33 -6.50
N VAL A 187 25.47 3.53 -7.36
CA VAL A 187 24.09 3.07 -7.21
C VAL A 187 24.11 1.56 -6.98
N PRO A 188 23.52 1.05 -5.88
CA PRO A 188 23.54 -0.38 -5.56
C PRO A 188 22.64 -1.18 -6.52
N PRO A 189 22.83 -2.51 -6.66
CA PRO A 189 22.16 -3.30 -7.70
C PRO A 189 20.64 -3.21 -7.70
N GLU A 190 20.00 -3.15 -6.53
CA GLU A 190 18.54 -3.02 -6.36
C GLU A 190 17.99 -1.64 -6.79
N GLU A 191 18.86 -0.67 -7.07
CA GLU A 191 18.53 0.64 -7.61
C GLU A 191 19.01 0.82 -9.08
N GLN A 192 19.51 -0.24 -9.72
CA GLN A 192 19.93 -0.22 -11.13
C GLN A 192 18.78 -0.58 -12.09
N ALA A 193 18.90 -0.17 -13.35
CA ALA A 193 18.01 -0.59 -14.42
C ALA A 193 18.39 -2.00 -14.88
N ASP A 194 17.40 -2.85 -15.17
CA ASP A 194 17.65 -4.17 -15.75
C ASP A 194 18.05 -4.04 -17.22
N GLU A 195 19.36 -3.93 -17.45
CA GLU A 195 19.91 -3.85 -18.80
C GLU A 195 19.74 -5.15 -19.60
N GLU A 196 19.59 -6.31 -18.96
CA GLU A 196 19.49 -7.61 -19.64
C GLU A 196 18.06 -7.85 -20.14
N ALA A 197 17.04 -7.47 -19.38
CA ALA A 197 15.66 -7.34 -19.86
C ALA A 197 15.52 -6.29 -20.97
N TYR A 198 16.41 -5.29 -21.04
CA TYR A 198 16.43 -4.34 -22.16
C TYR A 198 17.13 -4.88 -23.41
N LYS A 199 18.30 -5.53 -23.24
CA LYS A 199 19.07 -6.16 -24.32
C LYS A 199 18.30 -7.30 -24.98
N SER A 200 17.62 -8.14 -24.20
CA SER A 200 16.76 -9.23 -24.72
C SER A 200 15.55 -8.72 -25.53
N ARG A 201 15.07 -7.50 -25.28
CA ARG A 201 14.01 -6.82 -26.07
C ARG A 201 14.54 -6.13 -27.34
N GLY A 202 15.80 -6.37 -27.72
CA GLY A 202 16.43 -5.79 -28.90
C GLY A 202 16.71 -4.28 -28.79
N GLN A 203 16.79 -3.76 -27.56
CA GLN A 203 17.09 -2.35 -27.27
C GLN A 203 18.39 -2.25 -26.46
N THR A 204 18.96 -1.06 -26.35
CA THR A 204 20.19 -0.84 -25.58
C THR A 204 20.13 0.53 -24.92
N LEU A 205 20.56 0.60 -23.66
CA LEU A 205 20.63 1.84 -22.89
C LEU A 205 21.91 2.60 -23.29
N GLU A 206 21.74 3.82 -23.79
CA GLU A 206 22.83 4.63 -24.36
C GLU A 206 23.35 5.62 -23.31
N TRP A 207 24.07 5.12 -22.30
CA TRP A 207 24.65 5.94 -21.24
C TRP A 207 25.65 6.98 -21.80
N SER A 208 25.42 8.26 -21.49
CA SER A 208 26.28 9.38 -21.88
C SER A 208 26.61 10.24 -20.66
N ASN A 209 27.90 10.40 -20.35
CA ASN A 209 28.40 11.11 -19.15
C ASN A 209 27.75 10.64 -17.81
N GLY A 210 27.29 9.39 -17.78
CA GLY A 210 26.60 8.76 -16.63
C GLY A 210 25.10 9.06 -16.52
N TYR A 211 24.50 9.71 -17.51
CA TYR A 211 23.05 9.87 -17.66
C TYR A 211 22.50 8.92 -18.73
N GLU A 212 21.27 8.45 -18.54
CA GLU A 212 20.50 7.77 -19.58
C GLU A 212 19.04 8.21 -19.53
N LYS A 213 18.51 8.61 -20.69
CA LYS A 213 17.26 9.36 -20.83
C LYS A 213 15.99 8.55 -20.57
N LEU A 214 16.04 7.24 -20.76
CA LEU A 214 14.95 6.29 -20.51
C LEU A 214 15.01 5.78 -19.07
N VAL A 215 16.20 5.58 -18.49
CA VAL A 215 16.38 5.31 -17.05
C VAL A 215 15.86 6.48 -16.22
N ALA A 216 16.23 7.72 -16.59
CA ALA A 216 15.73 8.95 -15.94
C ALA A 216 14.20 9.10 -16.06
N TYR A 217 13.62 8.77 -17.21
CA TYR A 217 12.17 8.70 -17.37
C TYR A 217 11.55 7.61 -16.49
N GLY A 218 12.14 6.41 -16.48
CA GLY A 218 11.66 5.25 -15.75
C GLY A 218 11.57 5.50 -14.26
N GLN A 219 12.65 5.99 -13.63
CA GLN A 219 12.60 6.33 -12.20
C GLN A 219 11.50 7.36 -11.88
N SER A 220 11.22 8.31 -12.78
CA SER A 220 10.17 9.32 -12.57
C SER A 220 8.76 8.73 -12.64
N LYS A 221 8.57 7.64 -13.41
CA LYS A 221 7.30 6.94 -13.55
C LYS A 221 7.10 5.84 -12.50
N THR A 222 8.17 5.21 -12.04
CA THR A 222 8.19 4.42 -10.79
C THR A 222 7.86 5.29 -9.59
N ALA A 223 8.47 6.47 -9.47
CA ALA A 223 8.17 7.44 -8.42
C ALA A 223 6.70 7.90 -8.43
N SER A 224 6.09 8.01 -9.62
CA SER A 224 4.67 8.32 -9.77
C SER A 224 3.73 7.23 -9.21
N ILE A 225 4.15 5.95 -9.25
CA ILE A 225 3.39 4.81 -8.69
C ILE A 225 3.55 4.78 -7.17
N LEU A 226 4.80 4.84 -6.69
CA LEU A 226 5.14 4.90 -5.26
C LEU A 226 4.50 6.11 -4.56
N PHE A 227 4.32 7.24 -5.25
CA PHE A 227 3.57 8.38 -4.73
C PHE A 227 2.07 8.06 -4.53
N SER A 228 1.42 7.40 -5.49
CA SER A 228 0.04 6.93 -5.33
C SER A 228 -0.10 5.93 -4.17
N LEU A 229 0.88 5.02 -4.01
CA LEU A 229 0.90 4.05 -2.91
C LEU A 229 0.95 4.75 -1.55
N TYR A 230 1.86 5.72 -1.38
CA TYR A 230 1.97 6.47 -0.14
C TYR A 230 0.71 7.31 0.13
N LEU A 231 0.14 7.96 -0.89
CA LEU A 231 -1.10 8.72 -0.74
C LEU A 231 -2.25 7.83 -0.28
N ARG A 232 -2.46 6.64 -0.89
CA ARG A 232 -3.50 5.67 -0.45
C ARG A 232 -3.33 5.28 1.03
N ASN A 233 -2.09 5.12 1.48
CA ASN A 233 -1.76 4.79 2.88
C ASN A 233 -1.86 5.98 3.87
N LYS A 234 -2.25 7.18 3.41
CA LYS A 234 -2.47 8.39 4.23
C LYS A 234 -3.82 9.07 4.00
N LEU A 235 -4.47 8.80 2.88
CA LEU A 235 -5.70 9.42 2.40
C LEU A 235 -6.50 8.32 1.67
N THR A 236 -7.76 8.10 2.01
CA THR A 236 -8.63 7.03 1.45
C THR A 236 -9.08 7.27 -0.01
N THR A 237 -8.30 8.02 -0.80
CA THR A 237 -8.76 8.73 -2.00
C THR A 237 -7.63 8.96 -3.04
N SER A 238 -6.91 7.91 -3.45
CA SER A 238 -5.85 8.01 -4.48
C SER A 238 -5.69 6.75 -5.33
N PHE A 239 -5.59 6.93 -6.64
CA PHE A 239 -5.55 5.89 -7.67
C PHE A 239 -4.55 6.27 -8.78
N LEU A 240 -4.23 5.36 -9.70
CA LEU A 240 -3.29 5.62 -10.80
C LEU A 240 -3.99 5.47 -12.15
N ALA A 241 -3.47 6.16 -13.17
CA ALA A 241 -3.83 5.89 -14.56
C ALA A 241 -2.56 5.75 -15.41
N ILE A 242 -2.62 4.94 -16.47
CA ILE A 242 -1.52 4.84 -17.44
C ILE A 242 -2.05 4.84 -18.87
N MET A 243 -1.74 5.91 -19.59
CA MET A 243 -0.84 5.83 -20.75
C MET A 243 -0.21 7.22 -20.98
N THR A 244 0.83 7.35 -21.81
CA THR A 244 1.53 8.62 -22.05
C THR A 244 1.88 8.82 -23.53
N ASN A 245 1.21 9.76 -24.21
CA ASN A 245 1.51 10.11 -25.60
C ASN A 245 2.69 11.14 -25.69
N LEU A 246 3.81 10.82 -25.02
CA LEU A 246 4.96 11.71 -24.80
C LEU A 246 6.10 11.49 -25.83
N ILE A 247 5.80 11.68 -27.12
CA ILE A 247 6.73 11.33 -28.22
C ILE A 247 7.61 12.53 -28.66
N ARG A 248 7.77 13.57 -27.83
CA ARG A 248 8.40 14.86 -28.23
C ARG A 248 9.91 14.80 -28.49
N HIS A 249 10.61 13.82 -27.92
CA HIS A 249 12.06 13.62 -28.12
C HIS A 249 12.41 12.26 -28.75
N MET A 250 11.41 11.43 -29.08
CA MET A 250 11.65 10.18 -29.82
C MET A 250 11.55 10.42 -31.33
N ASN A 251 12.51 9.89 -32.09
CA ASN A 251 12.45 9.92 -33.54
C ASN A 251 11.37 8.93 -34.04
N LEU A 252 10.22 9.46 -34.48
CA LEU A 252 9.09 8.65 -34.97
C LEU A 252 9.50 7.65 -36.07
N ALA A 253 10.43 8.02 -36.96
CA ALA A 253 10.88 7.14 -38.02
C ALA A 253 11.66 5.92 -37.50
N LYS A 254 12.41 6.06 -36.39
CA LYS A 254 13.03 4.91 -35.70
C LYS A 254 11.98 4.01 -35.03
N LEU A 255 10.97 4.59 -34.39
CA LEU A 255 9.87 3.84 -33.79
C LEU A 255 9.09 3.03 -34.85
N GLN A 256 8.73 3.67 -35.96
CA GLN A 256 8.03 3.05 -37.10
C GLN A 256 8.90 2.04 -37.87
N ALA A 257 10.23 2.13 -37.79
CA ALA A 257 11.14 1.11 -38.30
C ALA A 257 11.22 -0.12 -37.37
N SER A 258 11.24 0.08 -36.04
CA SER A 258 11.24 -1.04 -35.09
C SER A 258 10.01 -1.95 -35.24
N THR A 259 8.84 -1.38 -35.50
CA THR A 259 7.60 -2.13 -35.79
C THR A 259 7.59 -2.86 -37.14
N LYS A 260 8.56 -2.60 -38.03
CA LYS A 260 8.71 -3.31 -39.32
C LYS A 260 9.75 -4.43 -39.29
N ASN A 261 10.62 -4.45 -38.28
CA ASN A 261 11.71 -5.43 -38.13
C ASN A 261 11.43 -6.49 -37.05
N ALA A 262 10.23 -6.49 -36.45
CA ALA A 262 9.79 -7.57 -35.57
C ALA A 262 9.63 -8.88 -36.37
N PRO A 263 10.01 -10.05 -35.83
CA PRO A 263 9.78 -11.32 -36.49
C PRO A 263 8.28 -11.59 -36.66
N ALA A 264 7.91 -12.20 -37.79
CA ALA A 264 6.52 -12.51 -38.12
C ALA A 264 5.92 -13.45 -37.05
N GLY A 265 5.01 -12.93 -36.24
CA GLY A 265 4.47 -13.56 -35.03
C GLY A 265 4.38 -12.62 -33.83
N GLY A 266 5.21 -11.57 -33.79
CA GLY A 266 5.11 -10.52 -32.76
C GLY A 266 3.95 -9.55 -33.01
N ASN A 267 2.96 -9.53 -32.12
CA ASN A 267 1.89 -8.52 -32.11
C ASN A 267 2.45 -7.13 -31.73
N ALA A 268 2.92 -6.37 -32.71
CA ALA A 268 3.26 -4.96 -32.51
C ALA A 268 1.99 -4.17 -32.12
N PRO A 269 1.96 -3.49 -30.96
CA PRO A 269 0.76 -2.80 -30.50
C PRO A 269 0.42 -1.63 -31.44
N ALA A 270 -0.82 -1.62 -31.94
CA ALA A 270 -1.32 -0.57 -32.82
C ALA A 270 -1.27 0.80 -32.12
N LEU A 271 -0.87 1.85 -32.84
CA LEU A 271 -0.77 3.19 -32.28
C LEU A 271 -2.17 3.70 -31.88
N LYS A 272 -2.40 3.81 -30.57
CA LYS A 272 -3.68 4.27 -30.00
C LYS A 272 -3.86 5.78 -30.24
N SER A 273 -5.11 6.19 -30.46
CA SER A 273 -5.46 7.61 -30.59
C SER A 273 -5.25 8.38 -29.28
N LEU A 274 -5.23 9.71 -29.34
CA LEU A 274 -5.20 10.56 -28.12
C LEU A 274 -6.42 10.31 -27.21
N ASP A 275 -7.58 10.08 -27.81
CA ASP A 275 -8.83 9.79 -27.10
C ASP A 275 -8.75 8.40 -26.41
N GLN A 276 -8.30 7.37 -27.13
CA GLN A 276 -8.01 6.05 -26.54
C GLN A 276 -6.98 6.11 -25.42
N GLY A 277 -5.96 6.97 -25.55
CA GLY A 277 -4.96 7.13 -24.51
C GLY A 277 -5.43 7.85 -23.25
N ALA A 278 -6.45 8.71 -23.37
CA ALA A 278 -7.03 9.38 -22.21
C ALA A 278 -8.01 8.47 -21.44
N ALA A 279 -8.46 7.34 -22.03
CA ALA A 279 -9.52 6.49 -21.49
C ALA A 279 -9.27 6.02 -20.05
N THR A 280 -8.07 5.48 -19.79
CA THR A 280 -7.67 4.98 -18.46
C THR A 280 -7.58 6.11 -17.43
N SER A 281 -7.34 7.36 -17.86
CA SER A 281 -7.36 8.53 -16.97
C SER A 281 -8.79 8.93 -16.56
N ILE A 282 -9.79 8.71 -17.43
CA ILE A 282 -11.20 8.88 -17.07
C ILE A 282 -11.65 7.76 -16.14
N PHE A 283 -11.33 6.51 -16.47
CA PHE A 283 -11.68 5.34 -15.66
C PHE A 283 -11.14 5.46 -14.23
N ALA A 284 -9.83 5.70 -14.08
CA ALA A 284 -9.19 5.93 -12.79
C ALA A 284 -9.81 7.09 -11.99
N ALA A 285 -10.28 8.14 -12.68
CA ALA A 285 -10.81 9.33 -12.05
C ALA A 285 -12.28 9.23 -11.61
N PHE A 286 -13.10 8.38 -12.23
CA PHE A 286 -14.55 8.40 -12.04
C PHE A 286 -15.23 7.04 -11.87
N ASP A 287 -14.58 5.90 -12.16
CA ASP A 287 -15.27 4.60 -12.14
C ASP A 287 -15.56 4.12 -10.70
N PRO A 288 -16.84 3.87 -10.31
CA PRO A 288 -17.19 3.46 -8.96
C PRO A 288 -16.71 2.06 -8.54
N SER A 289 -16.28 1.20 -9.46
CA SER A 289 -15.67 -0.10 -9.12
C SER A 289 -14.37 0.07 -8.32
N LEU A 290 -13.74 1.24 -8.41
CA LEU A 290 -12.56 1.62 -7.64
C LEU A 290 -12.91 2.23 -6.27
N ASN A 291 -14.18 2.30 -5.88
CA ASN A 291 -14.58 2.75 -4.54
C ASN A 291 -14.49 1.60 -3.53
N GLY A 292 -13.98 1.86 -2.33
CA GLY A 292 -13.90 0.87 -1.23
C GLY A 292 -12.55 0.15 -1.09
N TYR A 293 -11.52 0.53 -1.85
CA TYR A 293 -10.13 0.02 -1.71
C TYR A 293 -9.40 0.56 -0.45
N LEU A 294 -10.02 0.34 0.71
CA LEU A 294 -9.59 0.69 2.06
C LEU A 294 -8.19 0.14 2.42
N PRO A 295 -7.51 0.71 3.45
CA PRO A 295 -6.17 0.31 3.89
C PRO A 295 -6.16 -0.98 4.75
N ILE A 296 -7.13 -1.88 4.52
CA ILE A 296 -7.29 -3.17 5.23
C ILE A 296 -7.10 -4.35 4.26
N PHE A 297 -7.20 -4.12 2.95
CA PHE A 297 -6.92 -5.14 1.93
C PHE A 297 -5.42 -5.41 1.77
N PRO A 298 -5.03 -6.63 1.37
CA PRO A 298 -3.65 -6.93 0.98
C PRO A 298 -3.19 -6.08 -0.21
N ALA A 299 -1.86 -6.02 -0.39
CA ALA A 299 -1.18 -5.12 -1.33
C ALA A 299 -1.51 -5.36 -2.82
N GLU A 300 -2.14 -6.51 -3.12
CA GLU A 300 -2.46 -6.99 -4.47
C GLU A 300 -3.70 -6.34 -5.09
N SER A 301 -4.47 -5.57 -4.31
CA SER A 301 -5.50 -4.65 -4.82
C SER A 301 -4.84 -3.52 -5.62
N SER A 302 -4.49 -3.79 -6.89
CA SER A 302 -3.41 -3.08 -7.56
C SER A 302 -3.70 -1.58 -7.74
N ILE A 303 -2.76 -0.76 -7.28
CA ILE A 303 -2.77 0.69 -7.44
C ILE A 303 -2.33 1.12 -8.85
N TYR A 304 -2.49 0.26 -9.85
CA TYR A 304 -1.89 0.40 -11.18
C TYR A 304 -2.94 0.02 -12.23
N LEU A 305 -3.35 0.99 -13.05
CA LEU A 305 -4.36 0.77 -14.08
C LEU A 305 -3.77 0.94 -15.47
N GLU A 306 -3.90 -0.11 -16.29
CA GLU A 306 -3.48 -0.19 -17.68
C GLU A 306 -4.73 -0.54 -18.51
N ASP A 307 -5.00 0.20 -19.59
CA ASP A 307 -6.14 -0.06 -20.50
C ASP A 307 -7.54 -0.16 -19.83
N CYS A 308 -7.76 0.61 -18.77
CA CYS A 308 -8.97 0.62 -17.93
C CYS A 308 -9.22 -0.66 -17.11
N HIS A 309 -8.16 -1.44 -16.86
CA HIS A 309 -8.19 -2.64 -16.02
C HIS A 309 -7.05 -2.58 -14.99
N ASN A 310 -7.09 -3.46 -13.98
CA ASN A 310 -5.98 -3.65 -13.07
C ASN A 310 -4.79 -4.23 -13.84
N GLY A 311 -3.67 -3.54 -13.83
CA GLY A 311 -2.41 -4.01 -14.41
C GLY A 311 -1.38 -4.33 -13.32
N ILE A 312 -0.29 -4.97 -13.75
CA ILE A 312 0.81 -5.37 -12.86
C ILE A 312 1.94 -4.33 -12.97
N ALA A 313 2.32 -3.76 -11.82
CA ALA A 313 3.52 -2.94 -11.66
C ALA A 313 4.72 -3.82 -11.28
N GLU A 314 5.94 -3.39 -11.58
CA GLU A 314 7.15 -4.05 -11.05
C GLU A 314 7.17 -4.03 -9.52
N ALA A 315 7.76 -5.05 -8.88
CA ALA A 315 7.79 -5.17 -7.42
C ALA A 315 8.39 -3.93 -6.71
N TYR A 316 9.44 -3.32 -7.29
CA TYR A 316 10.04 -2.08 -6.77
C TYR A 316 9.16 -0.83 -6.91
N ALA A 317 8.05 -0.92 -7.66
CA ALA A 317 7.07 0.15 -7.83
C ALA A 317 5.82 -0.04 -6.95
N SER A 318 5.57 -1.26 -6.45
CA SER A 318 4.51 -1.59 -5.48
C SER A 318 5.00 -1.71 -4.03
N ASP A 319 6.31 -1.58 -3.78
CA ASP A 319 6.93 -1.64 -2.45
C ASP A 319 6.52 -0.46 -1.52
N PRO A 320 5.86 -0.71 -0.37
CA PRO A 320 5.44 0.33 0.57
C PRO A 320 6.59 1.04 1.32
N ASP A 321 7.70 0.36 1.56
CA ASP A 321 8.87 0.93 2.24
C ASP A 321 9.69 1.81 1.30
N LEU A 322 9.81 1.46 0.01
CA LEU A 322 10.34 2.35 -1.02
C LEU A 322 9.44 3.57 -1.23
N ALA A 323 8.11 3.42 -1.14
CA ALA A 323 7.19 4.57 -1.13
C ALA A 323 7.41 5.48 0.09
N ALA A 324 7.67 4.91 1.27
CA ALA A 324 8.01 5.68 2.47
C ALA A 324 9.41 6.31 2.42
N LYS A 325 10.38 5.66 1.76
CA LYS A 325 11.72 6.19 1.44
C LYS A 325 11.61 7.39 0.49
N LEU A 326 10.76 7.29 -0.54
CA LEU A 326 10.51 8.34 -1.52
C LEU A 326 9.85 9.57 -0.92
N TRP A 327 8.85 9.40 -0.04
CA TRP A 327 8.21 10.54 0.63
C TRP A 327 9.22 11.34 1.48
N LYS A 328 10.13 10.65 2.18
CA LYS A 328 11.20 11.29 2.96
C LYS A 328 12.17 12.05 2.05
N LEU A 329 12.64 11.43 0.97
CA LEU A 329 13.55 12.04 0.00
C LEU A 329 12.96 13.32 -0.63
N ASN A 330 11.71 13.25 -1.08
CA ASN A 330 11.00 14.41 -1.64
C ASN A 330 10.94 15.58 -0.66
N TRP A 331 10.66 15.30 0.62
CA TRP A 331 10.55 16.34 1.65
C TRP A 331 11.90 16.92 2.06
N GLN A 332 12.98 16.12 2.03
CA GLN A 332 14.36 16.59 2.25
C GLN A 332 14.81 17.52 1.12
N GLY A 333 14.66 17.12 -0.15
CA GLY A 333 14.96 18.00 -1.29
C GLY A 333 14.09 19.26 -1.39
N MET A 334 12.94 19.29 -0.69
CA MET A 334 12.14 20.51 -0.49
C MET A 334 12.60 21.35 0.71
N GLN A 335 13.30 20.78 1.70
CA GLN A 335 13.78 21.47 2.90
C GLN A 335 15.14 22.14 2.69
N ASP A 336 16.03 21.56 1.89
CA ASP A 336 17.33 22.17 1.56
C ASP A 336 17.16 23.55 0.89
N PHE A 337 16.07 23.75 0.15
CA PHE A 337 15.68 25.05 -0.46
C PHE A 337 14.99 26.04 0.50
N ILE A 338 14.57 25.61 1.70
CA ILE A 338 13.93 26.49 2.71
C ILE A 338 14.99 27.30 3.48
N GLY A 339 16.28 26.98 3.35
CA GLY A 339 17.38 27.73 3.96
C GLY A 339 17.52 29.19 3.50
N GLU A 340 17.05 29.54 2.29
CA GLU A 340 17.28 30.86 1.69
C GLU A 340 16.05 31.79 1.64
N LEU A 341 14.85 31.29 1.98
CA LEU A 341 13.62 32.10 2.02
C LEU A 341 12.90 31.94 3.36
N GLY A 342 12.69 33.07 4.04
CA GLY A 342 12.32 33.15 5.45
C GLY A 342 11.10 32.34 5.87
N SER A 343 11.13 31.90 7.14
CA SER A 343 10.18 30.98 7.79
C SER A 343 8.71 31.29 7.50
N GLY A 344 8.12 30.58 6.54
CA GLY A 344 6.69 30.68 6.18
C GLY A 344 6.04 29.37 5.72
N ALA A 345 6.78 28.27 5.71
CA ALA A 345 6.29 26.94 5.34
C ALA A 345 6.45 25.96 6.52
N GLU A 346 5.51 25.99 7.46
CA GLU A 346 5.40 24.93 8.47
C GLU A 346 5.12 23.57 7.81
N GLN A 347 5.59 22.50 8.44
CA GLN A 347 5.10 21.16 8.12
C GLN A 347 3.58 21.11 8.37
N PRO A 348 2.80 20.38 7.55
CA PRO A 348 1.44 20.03 7.94
C PRO A 348 1.49 19.28 9.27
N GLN A 349 1.01 19.91 10.35
CA GLN A 349 0.76 19.22 11.62
C GLN A 349 -0.10 17.98 11.32
N PRO A 350 0.20 16.81 11.93
CA PRO A 350 -0.62 15.63 11.74
C PRO A 350 -2.05 15.96 12.16
N ALA A 351 -3.01 15.70 11.27
CA ALA A 351 -4.41 16.01 11.54
C ALA A 351 -4.89 15.29 12.80
N ASP A 352 -5.67 15.99 13.63
CA ASP A 352 -6.30 15.40 14.82
C ASP A 352 -7.01 14.10 14.45
N GLN A 353 -6.64 13.00 15.12
CA GLN A 353 -7.18 11.65 14.89
C GLN A 353 -8.57 11.49 15.52
N THR A 354 -9.44 12.46 15.31
CA THR A 354 -10.81 12.51 15.83
C THR A 354 -11.79 12.87 14.72
N TYR A 355 -11.95 11.95 13.76
CA TYR A 355 -13.20 11.82 13.02
C TYR A 355 -13.96 10.59 13.54
N ILE A 356 -14.66 10.80 14.65
CA ILE A 356 -15.72 9.91 15.12
C ILE A 356 -17.03 10.52 14.60
N PRO A 357 -17.96 9.76 14.00
CA PRO A 357 -19.24 10.29 13.58
C PRO A 357 -20.02 10.96 14.73
N ASP A 358 -20.68 12.10 14.45
CA ASP A 358 -21.35 12.97 15.43
C ASP A 358 -22.58 12.37 16.17
N SER A 359 -22.75 11.05 16.16
CA SER A 359 -23.90 10.35 16.77
C SER A 359 -23.78 10.10 18.27
N LEU A 360 -22.60 10.28 18.90
CA LEU A 360 -22.32 9.80 20.27
C LEU A 360 -21.80 10.83 21.28
N THR A 361 -21.56 12.09 20.91
CA THR A 361 -20.97 13.12 21.81
C THR A 361 -21.92 14.27 22.12
N ARG A 362 -22.89 14.04 23.00
CA ARG A 362 -23.64 15.11 23.69
C ARG A 362 -23.15 15.28 25.13
N HIS A 363 -23.11 16.54 25.56
CA HIS A 363 -22.75 17.07 26.89
C HIS A 363 -21.25 17.31 27.17
N PHE A 364 -21.02 18.31 28.04
CA PHE A 364 -19.75 18.91 28.49
C PHE A 364 -18.97 19.76 27.48
N HIS A 365 -19.25 21.08 27.52
CA HIS A 365 -18.28 22.12 27.20
C HIS A 365 -17.32 22.37 28.38
N LEU A 366 -16.09 22.79 28.10
CA LEU A 366 -15.30 23.83 28.81
C LEU A 366 -14.13 24.26 27.87
N PRO A 367 -13.43 25.39 28.10
CA PRO A 367 -12.83 26.19 27.02
C PRO A 367 -11.36 25.90 26.67
N SER A 368 -10.91 26.52 25.58
CA SER A 368 -9.58 26.40 24.97
C SER A 368 -8.49 27.24 25.63
N SER A 369 -7.24 26.78 25.52
CA SER A 369 -6.02 27.58 25.61
C SER A 369 -4.92 26.98 24.72
N HIS A 370 -4.00 27.80 24.21
CA HIS A 370 -3.08 27.44 23.12
C HIS A 370 -1.67 27.00 23.58
N SER A 371 -0.92 26.45 22.61
CA SER A 371 0.54 26.29 22.52
C SER A 371 1.16 24.96 22.97
N SER A 372 1.98 24.39 22.07
CA SER A 372 2.75 23.15 22.23
C SER A 372 4.12 23.30 21.56
N PRO A 373 5.25 23.05 22.24
CA PRO A 373 6.58 22.98 21.62
C PRO A 373 6.94 21.56 21.16
N VAL A 374 7.75 21.45 20.12
CA VAL A 374 8.18 20.18 19.49
C VAL A 374 9.42 19.61 20.19
N PHE A 375 9.53 18.28 20.27
CA PHE A 375 10.74 17.58 20.71
C PHE A 375 11.41 16.81 19.57
N SER A 376 12.74 16.91 19.50
CA SER A 376 13.63 16.11 18.64
C SER A 376 14.73 15.47 19.49
N CYS A 377 15.14 14.24 19.17
CA CYS A 377 16.17 13.51 19.92
C CYS A 377 17.16 12.82 18.96
N PRO A 378 18.48 13.04 19.07
CA PRO A 378 19.47 12.40 18.21
C PRO A 378 19.82 10.98 18.70
N ALA A 379 20.04 10.07 17.76
CA ALA A 379 20.50 8.70 18.06
C ALA A 379 22.00 8.67 18.38
N TYR A 380 22.41 7.75 19.26
CA TYR A 380 23.82 7.41 19.50
C TYR A 380 24.13 6.05 18.86
N ALA A 381 25.12 6.01 17.96
CA ALA A 381 25.67 4.77 17.44
C ALA A 381 26.71 4.20 18.43
N ALA A 382 26.81 2.87 18.51
CA ALA A 382 27.79 2.18 19.34
C ALA A 382 28.61 1.19 18.51
N SER A 383 29.91 1.46 18.35
CA SER A 383 30.89 0.54 17.76
C SER A 383 31.44 -0.43 18.82
N LEU A 384 31.81 -1.64 18.38
CA LEU A 384 32.24 -2.74 19.25
C LEU A 384 33.77 -2.75 19.54
N LEU A 385 34.15 -3.66 20.44
CA LEU A 385 35.50 -4.17 20.76
C LEU A 385 36.31 -3.36 21.82
N PRO A 386 37.29 -3.97 22.52
CA PRO A 386 36.96 -4.95 23.57
C PRO A 386 37.82 -4.89 24.87
N GLY A 387 37.21 -5.31 25.99
CA GLY A 387 37.87 -6.24 26.93
C GLY A 387 38.37 -5.73 28.29
N THR A 388 38.69 -6.73 29.13
CA THR A 388 39.24 -6.68 30.50
C THR A 388 38.30 -6.23 31.63
N LYS A 389 38.70 -6.60 32.87
CA LYS A 389 37.89 -6.60 34.10
C LYS A 389 38.38 -5.49 35.03
N ASP A 390 37.51 -4.97 35.90
CA ASP A 390 37.61 -5.29 37.34
C ASP A 390 36.41 -4.77 38.15
N THR A 391 36.36 -5.16 39.42
CA THR A 391 35.17 -5.10 40.28
C THR A 391 35.16 -3.94 41.28
N GLN A 392 33.97 -3.40 41.53
CA GLN A 392 33.48 -2.84 42.81
C GLN A 392 34.42 -1.92 43.63
N ASN A 393 33.99 -0.66 43.87
CA ASN A 393 33.62 -0.25 45.23
C ASN A 393 32.91 1.12 45.37
N ILE A 394 31.86 1.10 46.22
CA ILE A 394 31.47 2.07 47.26
C ILE A 394 31.41 3.58 46.95
N LEU A 395 30.18 4.09 47.02
CA LEU A 395 29.69 5.44 47.32
C LEU A 395 30.61 6.36 48.15
N SER A 396 30.73 7.65 47.80
CA SER A 396 30.49 8.77 48.75
C SER A 396 30.54 10.19 48.17
N SER A 397 29.59 11.01 48.62
CA SER A 397 29.56 12.50 48.60
C SER A 397 29.39 13.26 47.26
N PRO A 398 28.85 14.51 47.27
CA PRO A 398 28.42 15.20 46.04
C PRO A 398 28.96 16.64 45.89
N SER A 399 29.87 16.90 44.94
CA SER A 399 30.04 18.25 44.39
C SER A 399 30.74 18.29 43.03
N GLN A 400 30.03 18.83 42.02
CA GLN A 400 30.49 19.89 41.10
C GLN A 400 29.42 20.14 40.03
N GLN A 401 28.62 21.20 40.21
CA GLN A 401 27.80 21.75 39.13
C GLN A 401 28.64 22.72 38.31
N THR A 402 29.11 22.32 37.13
CA THR A 402 29.61 23.26 36.11
C THR A 402 28.43 24.06 35.56
N ARG A 403 28.19 25.24 36.15
CA ARG A 403 27.18 26.20 35.68
C ARG A 403 27.63 26.80 34.34
N CYS A 404 26.98 26.42 33.25
CA CYS A 404 27.01 27.22 32.02
C CYS A 404 26.05 28.41 32.21
N SER A 405 26.57 29.64 32.11
CA SER A 405 25.84 30.86 32.46
C SER A 405 25.42 31.66 31.22
N LEU A 406 24.34 31.23 30.56
CA LEU A 406 23.57 32.00 29.56
C LEU A 406 22.17 31.33 29.39
N CYS A 407 21.09 32.13 29.44
CA CYS A 407 19.69 31.81 29.11
C CYS A 407 19.22 30.35 29.42
N SER A 408 18.77 29.98 30.63
CA SER A 408 17.69 30.55 31.45
C SER A 408 16.25 30.39 30.94
N LEU A 409 15.94 29.30 30.21
CA LEU A 409 14.59 28.70 30.17
C LEU A 409 14.65 27.22 29.75
N ARG A 410 14.79 26.31 30.71
CA ARG A 410 14.57 24.86 30.51
C ARG A 410 13.37 24.42 31.34
N SER A 411 12.25 24.14 30.69
CA SER A 411 11.21 23.28 31.27
C SER A 411 11.85 21.93 31.65
N PRO A 412 11.51 21.34 32.80
CA PRO A 412 12.00 20.00 33.13
C PRO A 412 11.47 19.02 32.09
N LEU A 413 12.38 18.37 31.37
CA LEU A 413 12.06 17.29 30.45
C LEU A 413 11.49 16.13 31.27
N MET A 414 10.15 16.03 31.34
CA MET A 414 9.49 14.99 32.10
C MET A 414 9.85 13.63 31.49
N SER A 415 10.63 12.84 32.23
CA SER A 415 10.90 11.45 31.87
C SER A 415 9.59 10.68 31.76
N PHE A 416 9.54 9.65 30.92
CA PHE A 416 8.34 8.82 30.80
C PHE A 416 7.84 8.30 32.15
N ALA A 417 8.74 7.95 33.07
CA ALA A 417 8.41 7.49 34.43
C ALA A 417 7.83 8.57 35.37
N SER A 418 7.91 9.86 35.01
CA SER A 418 7.39 10.98 35.81
C SER A 418 6.01 11.50 35.35
N LEU A 419 5.46 10.97 34.26
CA LEU A 419 4.12 11.32 33.80
C LEU A 419 3.03 10.70 34.72
N PRO A 420 1.84 11.33 34.84
CA PRO A 420 0.67 10.70 35.46
C PRO A 420 0.36 9.31 34.90
N PHE A 421 -0.16 8.42 35.75
CA PHE A 421 -0.44 7.02 35.38
C PHE A 421 -1.37 6.92 34.16
N GLU A 422 -2.38 7.78 34.10
CA GLU A 422 -3.41 7.82 33.07
C GLU A 422 -2.81 8.11 31.68
N LEU A 423 -1.81 9.01 31.62
CA LEU A 423 -1.08 9.31 30.39
C LEU A 423 -0.12 8.17 30.01
N ARG A 424 0.55 7.56 30.98
CA ARG A 424 1.45 6.42 30.74
C ARG A 424 0.69 5.20 30.24
N SER A 425 -0.45 4.89 30.85
CA SER A 425 -1.39 3.86 30.43
C SER A 425 -1.89 4.12 29.01
N ARG A 426 -2.35 5.34 28.69
CA ARG A 426 -2.78 5.68 27.32
C ARG A 426 -1.66 5.59 26.28
N ILE A 427 -0.43 5.98 26.64
CA ILE A 427 0.75 5.78 25.77
C ILE A 427 1.06 4.28 25.60
N TRP A 428 0.90 3.46 26.64
CA TRP A 428 1.06 2.00 26.52
C TRP A 428 0.03 1.39 25.58
N SER A 429 -1.25 1.77 25.67
CA SER A 429 -2.30 1.33 24.74
C SER A 429 -2.04 1.73 23.28
N LEU A 430 -1.47 2.92 23.05
CA LEU A 430 -1.12 3.41 21.71
C LEU A 430 0.18 2.80 21.16
N ALA A 431 1.00 2.16 22.01
CA ALA A 431 2.25 1.50 21.65
C ALA A 431 2.15 -0.02 21.51
N VAL A 432 0.93 -0.57 21.52
CA VAL A 432 0.66 -1.99 21.26
C VAL A 432 0.71 -2.24 19.75
N VAL A 433 1.34 -3.34 19.34
CA VAL A 433 1.34 -3.83 17.96
C VAL A 433 0.98 -5.32 17.92
N PRO A 434 0.20 -5.80 16.93
CA PRO A 434 0.04 -7.23 16.65
C PRO A 434 1.39 -7.90 16.37
N ARG A 435 1.55 -9.17 16.76
CA ARG A 435 2.75 -9.97 16.51
C ARG A 435 2.38 -11.43 16.29
N HIS A 436 3.21 -12.14 15.54
CA HIS A 436 3.09 -13.58 15.32
C HIS A 436 3.88 -14.33 16.40
N ILE A 437 3.18 -15.03 17.30
CA ILE A 437 3.76 -15.89 18.34
C ILE A 437 4.13 -17.22 17.70
N THR A 438 5.37 -17.33 17.24
CA THR A 438 5.87 -18.46 16.47
C THR A 438 6.44 -19.58 17.35
N LYS A 439 6.27 -20.84 16.91
CA LYS A 439 7.01 -22.02 17.42
C LYS A 439 7.04 -22.10 18.96
N VAL A 440 5.84 -22.16 19.56
CA VAL A 440 5.66 -22.53 20.98
C VAL A 440 6.23 -23.94 21.21
N ARG A 441 6.99 -24.13 22.28
CA ARG A 441 7.67 -25.38 22.64
C ARG A 441 7.40 -25.75 24.09
N THR A 442 7.07 -27.01 24.32
CA THR A 442 6.57 -27.48 25.62
C THR A 442 7.44 -28.61 26.14
N LYS A 443 8.27 -28.32 27.15
CA LYS A 443 9.09 -29.33 27.83
C LYS A 443 8.23 -30.08 28.84
N LYS A 444 8.15 -31.40 28.70
CA LYS A 444 7.43 -32.29 29.61
C LYS A 444 8.38 -32.96 30.62
N SER A 445 7.85 -33.42 31.74
CA SER A 445 8.55 -34.22 32.74
C SER A 445 8.58 -35.69 32.31
N ASP A 446 9.67 -36.33 32.67
CA ASP A 446 9.96 -37.76 32.69
C ASP A 446 9.09 -38.58 33.66
N GLY A 447 8.31 -37.93 34.54
CA GLY A 447 7.47 -38.57 35.54
C GLY A 447 6.30 -39.39 34.98
N SER A 448 5.82 -40.34 35.80
CA SER A 448 4.61 -41.10 35.50
C SER A 448 3.36 -40.30 35.87
N PHE A 449 2.58 -39.92 34.86
CA PHE A 449 1.32 -39.17 35.02
C PHE A 449 0.17 -39.91 34.32
N SER A 450 -0.99 -39.97 34.97
CA SER A 450 -2.19 -40.54 34.34
C SER A 450 -2.68 -39.70 33.16
N LYS A 451 -3.42 -40.32 32.22
CA LYS A 451 -4.00 -39.63 31.05
C LYS A 451 -4.78 -38.36 31.42
N LYS A 452 -5.53 -38.39 32.53
CA LYS A 452 -6.31 -37.26 33.07
C LYS A 452 -5.47 -36.16 33.73
N GLN A 453 -4.22 -36.44 34.13
CA GLN A 453 -3.25 -35.44 34.57
C GLN A 453 -2.55 -34.80 33.36
N ARG A 454 -2.14 -35.59 32.36
CA ARG A 454 -1.51 -35.10 31.12
C ARG A 454 -2.44 -34.19 30.31
N GLN A 455 -3.72 -34.56 30.17
CA GLN A 455 -4.76 -33.71 29.56
C GLN A 455 -5.03 -32.38 30.32
N LYS A 456 -4.46 -32.22 31.53
CA LYS A 456 -4.51 -30.99 32.33
C LYS A 456 -3.13 -30.31 32.44
N GLY A 457 -2.18 -30.62 31.55
CA GLY A 457 -0.84 -30.03 31.51
C GLY A 457 0.03 -30.31 32.73
N LYS A 458 -0.35 -31.24 33.61
CA LYS A 458 0.36 -31.49 34.89
C LYS A 458 1.72 -32.16 34.73
N ASP A 459 2.03 -32.62 33.53
CA ASP A 459 3.31 -33.17 33.10
C ASP A 459 4.24 -32.11 32.46
N ILE A 460 3.90 -30.82 32.46
CA ILE A 460 4.69 -29.76 31.82
C ILE A 460 5.67 -29.10 32.81
N LEU A 461 6.94 -28.99 32.38
CA LEU A 461 8.05 -28.38 33.11
C LEU A 461 8.41 -26.95 32.66
N TYR A 462 8.11 -26.57 31.40
CA TYR A 462 7.94 -25.18 30.96
C TYR A 462 7.44 -25.11 29.51
N GLU A 463 6.85 -23.97 29.17
CA GLU A 463 6.49 -23.56 27.81
C GLU A 463 7.35 -22.33 27.41
N THR A 464 7.69 -22.20 26.12
CA THR A 464 8.52 -21.09 25.61
C THR A 464 8.32 -20.88 24.11
N THR A 465 8.55 -19.67 23.60
CA THR A 465 8.60 -19.35 22.15
C THR A 465 9.93 -18.66 21.81
N SER A 466 10.29 -18.63 20.52
CA SER A 466 11.35 -17.78 19.96
C SER A 466 10.96 -16.30 19.82
N THR A 467 9.69 -15.96 19.99
CA THR A 467 9.17 -14.59 19.78
C THR A 467 9.63 -13.65 20.90
N PRO A 468 10.30 -12.52 20.60
CA PRO A 468 10.83 -11.64 21.63
C PRO A 468 9.72 -10.90 22.40
N PRO A 469 9.99 -10.45 23.65
CA PRO A 469 9.10 -9.55 24.36
C PRO A 469 8.80 -8.27 23.56
N PRO A 470 7.59 -7.69 23.67
CA PRO A 470 7.29 -6.41 23.05
C PRO A 470 8.19 -5.29 23.61
N ALA A 471 8.60 -4.35 22.77
CA ALA A 471 9.44 -3.21 23.17
C ALA A 471 8.88 -2.43 24.38
N LEU A 472 7.54 -2.36 24.48
CA LEU A 472 6.78 -1.78 25.59
C LEU A 472 7.17 -2.34 26.98
N MET A 473 7.59 -3.61 27.04
CA MET A 473 8.00 -4.28 28.28
C MET A 473 9.41 -3.88 28.73
N HIS A 474 10.20 -3.24 27.87
CA HIS A 474 11.54 -2.75 28.20
C HIS A 474 11.52 -1.35 28.81
N VAL A 475 10.41 -0.60 28.68
CA VAL A 475 10.30 0.81 29.06
C VAL A 475 10.44 1.05 30.57
N CYS A 476 9.74 0.29 31.43
CA CYS A 476 9.81 0.45 32.88
C CYS A 476 9.34 -0.81 33.63
N HIS A 477 9.40 -0.80 34.97
CA HIS A 477 8.80 -1.88 35.78
C HIS A 477 7.27 -1.88 35.67
N GLU A 478 6.64 -0.71 35.60
CA GLU A 478 5.18 -0.59 35.68
C GLU A 478 4.48 -1.05 34.41
N SER A 479 5.09 -0.89 33.23
CA SER A 479 4.59 -1.52 32.00
C SER A 479 4.65 -3.05 32.07
N ARG A 480 5.49 -3.65 32.93
CA ARG A 480 5.50 -5.09 33.23
C ARG A 480 4.45 -5.52 34.26
N GLN A 481 3.62 -4.61 34.75
CA GLN A 481 2.51 -4.93 35.65
C GLN A 481 1.15 -4.45 35.11
N GLN A 482 1.13 -3.42 34.25
CA GLN A 482 -0.08 -2.68 33.89
C GLN A 482 -0.19 -2.28 32.40
N ALA A 483 0.72 -2.73 31.52
CA ALA A 483 0.51 -2.60 30.07
C ALA A 483 -0.38 -3.75 29.52
N PRO A 484 -0.95 -3.63 28.31
CA PRO A 484 -1.87 -4.63 27.75
C PRO A 484 -1.29 -6.04 27.48
N TYR A 485 0.03 -6.23 27.57
CA TYR A 485 0.65 -7.56 27.45
C TYR A 485 0.78 -8.22 28.82
N GLN A 486 0.29 -9.45 28.93
CA GLN A 486 0.28 -10.27 30.14
C GLN A 486 1.37 -11.36 30.07
N ARG A 487 1.73 -11.94 31.23
CA ARG A 487 2.65 -13.09 31.29
C ARG A 487 1.87 -14.38 31.00
N ALA A 488 2.22 -15.04 29.90
CA ALA A 488 1.72 -16.35 29.52
C ALA A 488 2.84 -17.39 29.47
N PHE A 489 2.45 -18.66 29.30
CA PHE A 489 3.32 -19.82 29.16
C PHE A 489 4.15 -20.10 30.42
N THR A 490 3.52 -19.91 31.59
CA THR A 490 4.19 -19.89 32.91
C THR A 490 4.15 -21.22 33.66
N ALA A 491 3.92 -22.34 32.98
CA ALA A 491 4.05 -23.66 33.59
C ALA A 491 5.52 -23.89 34.02
N GLY A 492 5.75 -24.59 35.13
CA GLY A 492 7.08 -25.12 35.45
C GLY A 492 7.71 -24.73 36.79
N THR A 493 9.00 -25.06 36.90
CA THR A 493 9.89 -24.75 38.04
C THR A 493 10.98 -23.72 37.70
N GLU A 494 11.25 -23.47 36.42
CA GLU A 494 12.09 -22.35 35.97
C GLU A 494 11.21 -21.14 35.63
N PRO A 495 11.62 -19.90 35.98
CA PRO A 495 10.90 -18.68 35.62
C PRO A 495 11.08 -18.35 34.13
N ARG A 496 10.31 -19.03 33.27
CA ARG A 496 10.12 -18.69 31.86
C ARG A 496 8.69 -18.20 31.66
N TRP A 497 8.53 -17.15 30.87
CA TRP A 497 7.24 -16.61 30.47
C TRP A 497 7.41 -15.82 29.17
N THR A 498 6.35 -15.76 28.38
CA THR A 498 6.27 -14.85 27.21
C THR A 498 5.28 -13.75 27.53
N TRP A 499 5.58 -12.53 27.12
CA TRP A 499 4.62 -11.43 27.16
C TRP A 499 3.74 -11.48 25.92
N VAL A 500 2.43 -11.66 26.10
CA VAL A 500 1.44 -11.74 25.01
C VAL A 500 0.20 -10.90 25.31
N ASN A 501 -0.44 -10.40 24.26
CA ASN A 501 -1.75 -9.78 24.29
C ASN A 501 -2.68 -10.70 23.48
N PHE A 502 -3.54 -11.44 24.18
CA PHE A 502 -4.40 -12.46 23.57
C PHE A 502 -5.45 -11.90 22.58
N GLU A 503 -5.73 -10.60 22.60
CA GLU A 503 -6.68 -9.92 21.70
C GLU A 503 -6.03 -9.50 20.37
N LEU A 504 -4.70 -9.39 20.31
CA LEU A 504 -3.96 -8.76 19.20
C LEU A 504 -2.76 -9.55 18.68
N ASP A 505 -2.13 -10.41 19.49
CA ASP A 505 -1.10 -11.33 18.99
C ASP A 505 -1.75 -12.56 18.32
N ILE A 506 -1.19 -13.01 17.20
CA ILE A 506 -1.63 -14.19 16.44
C ILE A 506 -0.74 -15.37 16.82
N PHE A 507 -1.33 -16.51 17.19
CA PHE A 507 -0.57 -17.71 17.57
C PHE A 507 -0.34 -18.61 16.35
N CYS A 508 0.92 -18.81 15.95
CA CYS A 508 1.27 -19.56 14.76
C CYS A 508 1.64 -21.01 15.09
N VAL A 509 0.88 -21.98 14.55
CA VAL A 509 1.12 -23.41 14.63
C VAL A 509 1.51 -23.99 13.27
N SER A 510 2.44 -24.94 13.28
CA SER A 510 3.01 -25.61 12.10
C SER A 510 2.09 -26.68 11.48
N ASN A 511 1.01 -27.03 12.18
CA ASN A 511 -0.03 -27.99 11.80
C ASN A 511 -1.01 -28.14 12.99
N LEU A 512 -2.09 -28.92 12.84
CA LEU A 512 -3.08 -29.10 13.91
C LEU A 512 -2.60 -30.01 15.05
N TYR A 513 -1.52 -30.78 14.91
CA TYR A 513 -0.93 -31.51 16.06
C TYR A 513 -0.27 -30.54 17.05
N ALA A 514 0.37 -29.47 16.55
CA ALA A 514 1.06 -28.47 17.38
C ALA A 514 0.12 -27.63 18.28
N LEU A 515 -1.19 -27.69 18.07
CA LEU A 515 -2.19 -27.20 19.04
C LEU A 515 -2.05 -27.88 20.41
N ALA A 516 -1.55 -29.12 20.45
CA ALA A 516 -1.30 -29.86 21.69
C ALA A 516 -0.08 -29.35 22.49
N ASP A 517 0.64 -28.34 22.00
CA ASP A 517 1.71 -27.67 22.73
C ASP A 517 1.32 -26.29 23.29
N ILE A 518 0.19 -25.69 22.89
CA ILE A 518 -0.37 -24.46 23.50
C ILE A 518 -1.20 -24.81 24.75
N VAL A 519 -0.61 -25.54 25.72
CA VAL A 519 -1.42 -26.26 26.72
C VAL A 519 -1.98 -25.33 27.80
N SER A 520 -1.18 -24.39 28.33
CA SER A 520 -1.59 -23.57 29.48
C SER A 520 -2.63 -22.49 29.15
N HIS A 521 -2.71 -22.00 27.90
CA HIS A 521 -3.50 -20.81 27.52
C HIS A 521 -4.37 -20.99 26.27
N ARG A 522 -4.69 -22.24 25.88
CA ARG A 522 -5.60 -22.55 24.75
C ARG A 522 -6.99 -21.92 24.87
N SER A 523 -7.42 -21.62 26.09
CA SER A 523 -8.72 -21.00 26.40
C SER A 523 -8.74 -19.49 26.20
N GLU A 524 -7.57 -18.85 26.14
CA GLU A 524 -7.42 -17.39 26.06
C GLU A 524 -7.02 -16.91 24.66
N ALA A 525 -6.34 -17.74 23.86
CA ALA A 525 -5.91 -17.39 22.50
C ALA A 525 -7.10 -17.11 21.56
N GLN A 526 -7.17 -15.88 21.02
CA GLN A 526 -8.29 -15.42 20.18
C GLN A 526 -7.99 -15.47 18.67
N ARG A 527 -6.71 -15.47 18.26
CA ARG A 527 -6.28 -15.47 16.86
C ARG A 527 -5.27 -16.59 16.63
N LEU A 528 -5.51 -17.42 15.61
CA LEU A 528 -4.66 -18.57 15.29
C LEU A 528 -4.25 -18.52 13.82
N GLN A 529 -3.00 -18.87 13.53
CA GLN A 529 -2.52 -19.12 12.18
C GLN A 529 -2.00 -20.56 12.09
N ILE A 530 -2.47 -21.32 11.11
CA ILE A 530 -2.10 -22.72 10.84
C ILE A 530 -1.44 -22.76 9.47
N ARG A 531 -0.29 -23.44 9.31
CA ARG A 531 0.27 -23.74 7.97
C ARG A 531 0.03 -25.20 7.58
N THR A 532 0.00 -25.49 6.28
CA THR A 532 -0.05 -26.87 5.76
C THR A 532 1.30 -27.43 5.30
N ASP A 533 2.24 -26.58 4.87
CA ASP A 533 3.59 -26.94 4.38
C ASP A 533 4.53 -27.60 5.41
N ASP A 534 4.44 -27.17 6.68
CA ASP A 534 5.31 -27.60 7.78
C ASP A 534 5.09 -29.09 8.18
N HIS A 535 4.13 -29.83 7.56
CA HIS A 535 3.92 -31.28 7.77
C HIS A 535 3.17 -31.99 6.61
N PRO A 536 3.72 -33.06 6.00
CA PRO A 536 3.19 -33.67 4.77
C PRO A 536 1.76 -34.25 4.91
N ASP A 537 1.38 -34.67 6.12
CA ASP A 537 0.05 -35.23 6.42
C ASP A 537 -0.88 -34.22 7.13
N TRP A 538 -0.89 -32.95 6.70
CA TRP A 538 -1.74 -31.92 7.32
C TRP A 538 -3.22 -32.34 7.33
N TYR A 539 -3.70 -32.99 6.26
CA TYR A 539 -5.04 -33.54 6.13
C TYR A 539 -5.35 -34.64 7.17
N GLU A 540 -4.40 -35.51 7.51
CA GLU A 540 -4.58 -36.45 8.63
C GLU A 540 -4.62 -35.75 9.98
N SER A 541 -3.86 -34.66 10.15
CA SER A 541 -3.87 -33.86 11.38
C SER A 541 -5.24 -33.23 11.65
N ALA A 542 -5.97 -32.89 10.59
CA ALA A 542 -7.36 -32.45 10.63
C ALA A 542 -8.32 -33.61 10.94
N THR A 543 -8.32 -34.63 10.08
CA THR A 543 -9.41 -35.63 9.99
C THR A 543 -9.27 -36.81 10.96
N ARG A 544 -8.06 -37.29 11.24
CA ARG A 544 -7.83 -38.56 11.96
C ARG A 544 -7.51 -38.40 13.45
N TYR A 545 -6.87 -37.30 13.86
CA TYR A 545 -6.13 -37.24 15.13
C TYR A 545 -6.54 -36.15 16.14
N ASN A 546 -7.83 -35.78 16.18
CA ASN A 546 -8.38 -34.82 17.18
C ASN A 546 -7.79 -33.40 17.12
N GLY A 547 -7.16 -32.98 16.02
CA GLY A 547 -6.70 -31.60 15.82
C GLY A 547 -7.87 -30.61 15.86
N LEU A 548 -8.87 -30.82 15.01
CA LEU A 548 -10.11 -30.01 14.98
C LEU A 548 -10.94 -30.16 16.26
N SER A 549 -10.95 -31.35 16.87
CA SER A 549 -11.56 -31.54 18.19
C SER A 549 -10.82 -30.78 19.30
N THR A 550 -9.58 -30.34 19.07
CA THR A 550 -8.84 -29.46 19.98
C THR A 550 -9.15 -27.98 19.72
N LEU A 551 -9.34 -27.56 18.47
CA LEU A 551 -9.88 -26.23 18.12
C LEU A 551 -11.25 -25.99 18.76
N SER A 552 -12.15 -26.98 18.76
CA SER A 552 -13.47 -26.86 19.39
C SER A 552 -13.44 -26.75 20.93
N LYS A 553 -12.25 -26.79 21.55
CA LYS A 553 -12.02 -26.52 22.99
C LYS A 553 -11.36 -25.15 23.25
N MET A 554 -11.22 -24.30 22.23
CA MET A 554 -10.63 -22.96 22.30
C MET A 554 -11.73 -21.88 22.30
N GLU A 555 -12.51 -21.80 23.37
CA GLU A 555 -13.77 -21.02 23.46
C GLU A 555 -13.62 -19.50 23.18
N SER A 556 -12.41 -18.95 23.34
CA SER A 556 -12.11 -17.54 23.03
C SER A 556 -11.66 -17.30 21.58
N LEU A 557 -11.57 -18.32 20.73
CA LEU A 557 -11.11 -18.19 19.35
C LEU A 557 -12.09 -17.35 18.51
N ARG A 558 -11.58 -16.36 17.77
CA ARG A 558 -12.35 -15.37 16.99
C ARG A 558 -11.87 -15.20 15.56
N GLU A 559 -10.63 -15.57 15.25
CA GLU A 559 -10.02 -15.44 13.92
C GLU A 559 -9.11 -16.66 13.67
N ILE A 560 -9.21 -17.25 12.48
CA ILE A 560 -8.33 -18.35 12.05
C ILE A 560 -7.82 -18.07 10.65
N GLN A 561 -6.50 -18.07 10.52
CA GLN A 561 -5.81 -18.00 9.23
C GLN A 561 -5.24 -19.38 8.90
N VAL A 562 -5.57 -19.96 7.76
CA VAL A 562 -4.93 -21.18 7.24
C VAL A 562 -4.03 -20.76 6.09
N VAL A 563 -2.80 -21.23 6.07
CA VAL A 563 -1.82 -20.91 5.03
C VAL A 563 -1.51 -22.19 4.27
N LEU A 564 -1.88 -22.21 3.00
CA LEU A 564 -1.80 -23.37 2.12
C LEU A 564 -0.44 -23.41 1.42
N GLU A 565 0.15 -24.60 1.36
CA GLU A 565 1.26 -24.92 0.47
C GLU A 565 0.81 -24.78 -1.01
N PRO A 566 1.67 -24.26 -1.92
CA PRO A 566 1.32 -24.14 -3.34
C PRO A 566 0.84 -25.45 -3.96
N GLY A 567 -0.42 -25.49 -4.40
CA GLY A 567 -1.05 -26.67 -5.00
C GLY A 567 -1.75 -27.62 -4.02
N ASP A 568 -1.87 -27.26 -2.74
CA ASP A 568 -2.71 -27.96 -1.77
C ASP A 568 -4.21 -27.83 -2.15
N LEU A 569 -4.89 -28.98 -2.27
CA LEU A 569 -6.32 -29.07 -2.64
C LEU A 569 -7.18 -29.72 -1.55
N MET A 570 -6.56 -30.28 -0.50
CA MET A 570 -7.26 -31.04 0.55
C MET A 570 -8.03 -30.12 1.52
N TRP A 571 -7.94 -28.81 1.33
CA TRP A 571 -8.55 -27.80 2.18
C TRP A 571 -10.08 -27.78 2.09
N GLY A 572 -10.65 -28.10 0.93
CA GLY A 572 -12.11 -28.10 0.72
C GLY A 572 -12.79 -29.11 1.66
N ASP A 573 -12.31 -30.35 1.64
CA ASP A 573 -12.78 -31.46 2.48
C ASP A 573 -12.74 -31.09 3.97
N VAL A 574 -11.62 -30.50 4.44
CA VAL A 574 -11.46 -30.11 5.86
C VAL A 574 -12.36 -28.94 6.25
N PHE A 575 -12.50 -27.95 5.37
CA PHE A 575 -13.32 -26.78 5.62
C PHE A 575 -14.82 -27.12 5.64
N ALA A 576 -15.29 -27.89 4.64
CA ALA A 576 -16.70 -28.23 4.47
C ALA A 576 -17.20 -29.32 5.44
N ASP A 577 -16.49 -30.45 5.56
CA ASP A 577 -17.00 -31.63 6.29
C ASP A 577 -16.74 -31.57 7.81
N TYR A 578 -15.75 -30.79 8.25
CA TYR A 578 -15.27 -30.82 9.64
C TYR A 578 -15.23 -29.46 10.34
N GLY A 579 -14.94 -28.37 9.62
CA GLY A 579 -14.91 -27.00 10.13
C GLY A 579 -13.83 -26.72 11.19
N PHE A 580 -13.76 -25.47 11.67
CA PHE A 580 -12.68 -24.99 12.53
C PHE A 580 -13.13 -24.62 13.97
N GLY A 581 -13.89 -25.51 14.60
CA GLY A 581 -14.25 -25.41 16.01
C GLY A 581 -15.36 -24.39 16.29
N CYS A 582 -15.04 -23.30 16.99
CA CYS A 582 -16.01 -22.26 17.38
C CYS A 582 -15.73 -20.88 16.76
N CYS A 583 -14.78 -20.77 15.84
CA CYS A 583 -14.56 -19.55 15.07
C CYS A 583 -15.71 -19.37 14.05
N PRO A 584 -16.29 -18.16 13.89
CA PRO A 584 -17.26 -17.89 12.82
C PRO A 584 -16.66 -18.10 11.42
N GLU A 585 -17.44 -18.64 10.48
CA GLU A 585 -17.00 -18.92 9.09
C GLU A 585 -16.40 -17.69 8.40
N ASP A 586 -17.02 -16.51 8.54
CA ASP A 586 -16.54 -15.25 7.94
C ASP A 586 -15.23 -14.72 8.54
N ASN A 587 -14.82 -15.25 9.70
CA ASN A 587 -13.54 -14.93 10.35
C ASN A 587 -12.48 -16.03 10.14
N ILE A 588 -12.76 -17.02 9.29
CA ILE A 588 -11.77 -17.97 8.78
C ILE A 588 -11.29 -17.44 7.42
N THR A 589 -9.98 -17.37 7.22
CA THR A 589 -9.37 -16.99 5.93
C THR A 589 -8.30 -17.99 5.54
N PHE A 590 -8.28 -18.41 4.28
CA PHE A 590 -7.19 -19.22 3.72
C PHE A 590 -6.34 -18.35 2.81
N LEU A 591 -5.02 -18.41 2.98
CA LEU A 591 -4.01 -17.78 2.15
C LEU A 591 -3.31 -18.87 1.35
N ASP A 592 -3.40 -18.83 0.02
CA ASP A 592 -2.59 -19.68 -0.86
C ASP A 592 -1.25 -19.00 -1.15
N GLU A 593 -0.14 -19.57 -0.65
CA GLU A 593 1.21 -19.02 -0.92
C GLU A 593 1.66 -19.24 -2.37
N GLY A 594 0.97 -20.07 -3.14
CA GLY A 594 1.24 -20.28 -4.57
C GLY A 594 0.70 -19.16 -5.47
N SER A 595 -0.47 -18.60 -5.13
CA SER A 595 -1.14 -17.55 -5.92
C SER A 595 -1.25 -16.18 -5.25
N GLY A 596 -0.98 -16.09 -3.94
CA GLY A 596 -1.21 -14.90 -3.11
C GLY A 596 -2.65 -14.74 -2.62
N LEU A 597 -3.60 -15.51 -3.18
CA LEU A 597 -5.03 -15.35 -2.93
C LEU A 597 -5.40 -15.56 -1.45
N VAL A 598 -6.09 -14.57 -0.88
CA VAL A 598 -6.77 -14.66 0.41
C VAL A 598 -8.27 -14.87 0.17
N LEU A 599 -8.78 -16.02 0.62
CA LEU A 599 -10.18 -16.41 0.51
C LEU A 599 -10.82 -16.48 1.90
N THR A 600 -11.97 -15.84 2.08
CA THR A 600 -12.79 -15.97 3.31
C THR A 600 -13.50 -17.32 3.35
N GLY A 601 -13.94 -17.76 4.54
CA GLY A 601 -14.74 -18.98 4.70
C GLY A 601 -15.97 -19.02 3.78
N SER A 602 -16.65 -17.90 3.59
CA SER A 602 -17.79 -17.78 2.69
C SER A 602 -17.40 -17.87 1.19
N GLN A 603 -16.19 -17.48 0.80
CA GLN A 603 -15.66 -17.73 -0.56
C GLN A 603 -15.17 -19.17 -0.76
N LEU A 604 -14.52 -19.75 0.24
CA LEU A 604 -14.07 -21.15 0.23
C LEU A 604 -15.26 -22.10 0.18
N LYS A 605 -16.34 -21.75 0.86
CA LYS A 605 -17.64 -22.41 0.76
C LYS A 605 -18.16 -22.36 -0.67
N MET A 606 -18.17 -21.19 -1.31
CA MET A 606 -18.60 -21.07 -2.72
C MET A 606 -17.75 -21.94 -3.67
N VAL A 607 -16.44 -22.04 -3.44
CA VAL A 607 -15.56 -22.94 -4.23
C VAL A 607 -15.80 -24.41 -3.87
N GLY A 608 -16.15 -24.73 -2.62
CA GLY A 608 -16.51 -26.06 -2.11
C GLY A 608 -17.89 -26.56 -2.55
N ASP A 609 -18.86 -25.67 -2.66
CA ASP A 609 -20.20 -25.94 -3.18
C ASP A 609 -20.10 -26.16 -4.70
N TRP A 610 -19.33 -25.31 -5.41
CA TRP A 610 -18.87 -25.55 -6.79
C TRP A 610 -17.89 -26.74 -6.91
N ARG A 611 -17.52 -27.38 -5.80
CA ARG A 611 -16.67 -28.58 -5.81
C ARG A 611 -17.51 -29.85 -6.06
N ILE A 612 -18.66 -30.07 -5.42
CA ILE A 612 -19.12 -31.45 -5.13
C ILE A 612 -19.77 -32.31 -6.24
N VAL A 613 -20.32 -31.83 -7.39
CA VAL A 613 -21.24 -32.72 -8.20
C VAL A 613 -21.16 -32.89 -9.79
N PHE A 614 -20.15 -32.43 -10.57
CA PHE A 614 -19.92 -32.85 -12.01
C PHE A 614 -18.85 -33.92 -12.34
N SER A 615 -17.57 -33.75 -11.96
CA SER A 615 -16.40 -33.97 -12.89
C SER A 615 -16.13 -35.38 -13.40
N PHE A 616 -16.84 -36.34 -12.83
CA PHE A 616 -16.97 -37.65 -13.38
C PHE A 616 -18.47 -37.88 -13.46
N ASP A 617 -18.94 -38.31 -14.63
CA ASP A 617 -20.22 -38.98 -14.69
C ASP A 617 -20.21 -40.19 -13.74
N SER A 618 -21.38 -40.80 -13.50
CA SER A 618 -21.49 -41.96 -12.63
C SER A 618 -20.76 -43.22 -13.12
N GLU A 619 -20.06 -43.16 -14.27
CA GLU A 619 -19.30 -44.27 -14.86
C GLU A 619 -17.78 -44.00 -14.96
N GLY A 620 -17.32 -42.76 -14.71
CA GLY A 620 -15.91 -42.38 -14.58
C GLY A 620 -15.25 -41.86 -15.86
N ASN A 621 -16.01 -41.39 -16.86
CA ASN A 621 -15.47 -40.95 -18.14
C ASN A 621 -15.17 -39.43 -18.20
N PRO A 622 -14.20 -38.98 -19.04
CA PRO A 622 -14.01 -37.56 -19.37
C PRO A 622 -15.09 -37.04 -20.36
N PRO A 623 -15.42 -35.73 -20.35
CA PRO A 623 -16.52 -35.14 -21.14
C PRO A 623 -16.26 -35.08 -22.66
N ASP A 624 -17.33 -34.84 -23.43
CA ASP A 624 -17.37 -34.94 -24.89
C ASP A 624 -17.17 -33.57 -25.57
N PRO A 625 -16.02 -33.32 -26.25
CA PRO A 625 -15.67 -31.98 -26.74
C PRO A 625 -16.62 -31.42 -27.82
N ASP A 626 -17.34 -32.27 -28.55
CA ASP A 626 -18.32 -31.80 -29.56
C ASP A 626 -19.62 -31.30 -28.91
N ARG A 627 -19.81 -31.52 -27.60
CA ARG A 627 -20.96 -31.05 -26.82
C ARG A 627 -20.66 -29.85 -25.92
N LEU A 628 -19.41 -29.38 -25.90
CA LEU A 628 -18.90 -28.32 -25.02
C LEU A 628 -19.78 -27.05 -24.96
N SER A 629 -20.52 -26.69 -26.01
CA SER A 629 -21.45 -25.54 -25.97
C SER A 629 -22.72 -25.83 -25.16
N ASP A 630 -23.34 -27.00 -25.36
CA ASP A 630 -24.47 -27.46 -24.54
C ASP A 630 -24.01 -27.66 -23.09
N GLU A 631 -22.79 -28.18 -22.89
CA GLU A 631 -22.20 -28.42 -21.57
C GLU A 631 -21.80 -27.13 -20.85
N ILE A 632 -21.45 -26.04 -21.56
CA ILE A 632 -21.25 -24.71 -20.96
C ILE A 632 -22.58 -24.10 -20.51
N ASP A 633 -23.66 -24.24 -21.29
CA ASP A 633 -25.00 -23.83 -20.83
C ASP A 633 -25.48 -24.73 -19.67
N TYR A 634 -25.08 -26.01 -19.64
CA TYR A 634 -25.29 -26.94 -18.52
C TYR A 634 -24.37 -26.67 -17.30
N ALA A 635 -23.30 -25.88 -17.48
CA ALA A 635 -22.37 -25.43 -16.44
C ALA A 635 -22.61 -23.99 -15.96
N LEU A 636 -23.64 -23.34 -16.50
CA LEU A 636 -24.35 -22.23 -15.86
C LEU A 636 -25.60 -22.72 -15.10
N ASP A 637 -26.01 -23.97 -15.32
CA ASP A 637 -26.56 -24.82 -14.27
C ASP A 637 -25.40 -25.40 -13.41
N ASP A 638 -25.73 -26.05 -12.31
CA ASP A 638 -24.86 -26.26 -11.14
C ASP A 638 -23.74 -27.36 -11.28
N PHE A 639 -22.60 -27.28 -10.51
CA PHE A 639 -21.59 -28.33 -10.04
C PHE A 639 -19.99 -28.21 -10.28
N TRP A 640 -19.15 -29.31 -10.20
CA TRP A 640 -17.62 -29.49 -9.98
C TRP A 640 -16.57 -28.61 -10.78
N HIS A 641 -15.47 -28.23 -10.11
CA HIS A 641 -14.07 -28.75 -10.31
C HIS A 641 -13.06 -28.09 -11.32
N MET A 642 -12.33 -27.05 -10.86
CA MET A 642 -10.95 -26.63 -11.22
C MET A 642 -10.15 -26.29 -9.94
N THR A 643 -8.81 -26.17 -10.04
CA THR A 643 -7.97 -25.62 -8.94
C THR A 643 -7.92 -24.08 -8.94
N LEU A 644 -7.55 -23.47 -7.80
CA LEU A 644 -7.45 -22.00 -7.67
C LEU A 644 -6.48 -21.35 -8.67
N ALA A 645 -5.34 -22.00 -8.94
CA ALA A 645 -4.40 -21.56 -9.97
C ALA A 645 -5.01 -21.63 -11.38
N GLN A 646 -5.71 -22.73 -11.71
CA GLN A 646 -6.37 -22.88 -13.00
C GLN A 646 -7.53 -21.88 -13.20
N MET A 647 -8.24 -21.49 -12.13
CA MET A 647 -9.26 -20.43 -12.20
C MET A 647 -8.67 -19.07 -12.63
N HIS A 648 -7.40 -18.82 -12.31
CA HIS A 648 -6.70 -17.62 -12.76
C HIS A 648 -6.24 -17.73 -14.23
N GLU A 649 -5.89 -18.92 -14.72
CA GLU A 649 -5.39 -19.13 -16.10
C GLU A 649 -6.47 -19.05 -17.20
N LEU A 650 -7.77 -19.02 -16.85
CA LEU A 650 -8.89 -18.90 -17.81
C LEU A 650 -9.44 -17.47 -17.99
N ASN A 651 -8.77 -16.42 -17.47
CA ASN A 651 -9.19 -15.00 -17.61
C ASN A 651 -8.33 -14.20 -18.59
#